data_AF-A0A8H7LG93-F1
#
_entry.id   AF-A0A8H7LG93-F1
#
_cell.length_a   1.000
_cell.length_b   1.000
_cell.length_c   1.000
_cell.angle_alpha   90.00
_cell.angle_beta   90.00
_cell.angle_gamma   90.00
#
_symmetry.space_group_name_H-M   'P 1'
#
loop_
_entity.id
_entity.type
_entity.pdbx_description
1 polymer ?
#
loop_
_entity_poly.entity_id
_entity_poly.type
_entity_poly.pdbx_seq_one_letter_code
_entity_poly.pdbx_strand_id
1 'polypeptide(L)'
;MIAQIIFAFWALFATALSENVQSTHSHGIVVYWGQNSGTHLGLDQKPLRHYCDKKHVDIVVVSYVNEFPKMKMNLANMCGVTFPSGLLNCPDVGKDITYCQEQGKIVLLSLGGDSGNYGFEDDKQARDFAKVLYNTFGPGTAEERPFGNAVVNGYDLNLEKPSPGYAALATELNRLHEDMDIPYFLTATPQCPYIDKNLGEALLNAPFHAVFIQFYNNDCSLIYPAKFNFMTQWKDFADKFSLNKDVLLFIGLPGVTQSAGSGYATLEQVKAVVTKDFFEYEKFGGFMLWDASSLEGNKDAQDISYDEQLANFLAAPPLAMQPPKGVAVYWGQNSGGDQERLRHTCERDSVDTVILSFLTDFPKMKLNFSNMCSKAFRSGLLHCRDISDDIKYCQLRGKTVLLSLGGDSGKYGFESDAEARDFAHTMYDTFGPGFTEERPFDDAVVDGYDFNMETEGIGYVAFAQELNRLHANMKRFYLTASPQCPFPDQALNDVLTNAQMSALYVQFYNNYCSLSGGSFNFATDWKRFAENASPNRLVQIYIGLPGAPRSAGLGYVGIEQVKRIVNRQILDDENFGGFALWDASSAETNKDKKGKSYDQQIKDYMNNPGGNPNNLTNNNLTNVDNVDNADVDMDKKKPLDVDVDMDKKKPLDVDVDMDKKKPFDLNKPKFKPPKGVAVYWGQNSGGGQVRLRHTCDRDAVDTVILSFLTSFPKMVLNFSNMCWQTFPDGLLHCKDIADDIKYCQLKGKTVLLSLGGASGTYGFSSDDEARQFAQTMYDTFGPGHTAERPFDDAVVDGYDFDMETSGVGYVAFAQELNRLHSHMKKFYLTAAPQCPYPDQALGDVLKSAQMSAVYIQFYNNYCSLSGGSFNFATDWKNYARTVSPNKNVLLYIGLPGAPRSAGLGYVDIEQVKRVVGKDILDDPNFGGFMLWDASSAEANKDAHGVSYDQQLKNYMNNPGMDVGAGSGNVTAQNDAGSGNVTAQNDTKPFALNGPKFVKV
;
A
#
# COMPACT_ATOMS: atom_id res chain seq x y z
N MET A 1 41.19 -14.14 -21.91
CA MET A 1 40.18 -14.18 -22.99
C MET A 1 39.04 -15.20 -22.75
N ILE A 2 38.83 -15.68 -21.51
CA ILE A 2 37.65 -16.48 -21.09
C ILE A 2 36.83 -15.75 -20.01
N ALA A 3 37.38 -14.69 -19.39
CA ALA A 3 36.69 -13.87 -18.38
C ALA A 3 35.80 -12.75 -18.97
N GLN A 4 35.76 -12.58 -20.30
CA GLN A 4 35.01 -11.51 -20.98
C GLN A 4 33.68 -11.96 -21.61
N ILE A 5 33.29 -13.24 -21.47
CA ILE A 5 32.02 -13.77 -22.00
C ILE A 5 30.95 -13.91 -20.90
N ILE A 6 31.31 -13.79 -19.62
CA ILE A 6 30.37 -13.96 -18.49
C ILE A 6 29.68 -12.63 -18.09
N PHE A 7 30.26 -11.48 -18.42
CA PHE A 7 29.72 -10.18 -18.02
C PHE A 7 28.65 -9.58 -18.96
N ALA A 8 28.49 -10.12 -20.17
CA ALA A 8 27.57 -9.56 -21.17
C ALA A 8 26.12 -10.12 -21.07
N PHE A 9 25.84 -11.06 -20.16
CA PHE A 9 24.51 -11.65 -19.97
C PHE A 9 23.72 -11.06 -18.79
N TRP A 10 24.33 -10.19 -17.98
CA TRP A 10 23.71 -9.65 -16.76
C TRP A 10 23.08 -8.25 -16.91
N ALA A 11 23.24 -7.61 -18.07
CA ALA A 11 22.74 -6.25 -18.31
C ALA A 11 21.25 -6.17 -18.72
N LEU A 12 20.54 -7.30 -18.78
CA LEU A 12 19.10 -7.37 -19.12
C LEU A 12 18.18 -7.67 -17.92
N PHE A 13 18.72 -7.77 -16.71
CA PHE A 13 17.95 -8.19 -15.52
C PHE A 13 17.74 -7.13 -14.43
N ALA A 14 18.22 -5.89 -14.63
CA ALA A 14 18.20 -4.86 -13.59
C ALA A 14 17.29 -3.64 -13.91
N THR A 15 16.23 -3.83 -14.70
CA THR A 15 15.15 -2.83 -14.85
C THR A 15 13.79 -3.46 -14.61
N ALA A 16 13.56 -3.90 -13.38
CA ALA A 16 12.23 -4.03 -12.82
C ALA A 16 12.36 -3.85 -11.30
N LEU A 17 11.39 -3.16 -10.70
CA LEU A 17 11.21 -2.90 -9.25
C LEU A 17 11.77 -1.56 -8.74
N SER A 18 10.93 -0.52 -8.87
CA SER A 18 10.72 0.49 -7.83
C SER A 18 9.40 1.22 -8.08
N GLU A 19 8.27 0.52 -7.95
CA GLU A 19 6.96 1.13 -7.72
C GLU A 19 6.42 0.52 -6.44
N ASN A 20 6.27 1.31 -5.38
CA ASN A 20 5.60 0.88 -4.16
C ASN A 20 4.21 1.51 -4.11
N VAL A 21 3.20 0.69 -4.44
CA VAL A 21 1.86 0.83 -3.87
C VAL A 21 1.84 -0.07 -2.64
N GLN A 22 1.57 0.54 -1.50
CA GLN A 22 1.50 -0.12 -0.21
C GLN A 22 0.10 -0.74 -0.04
N SER A 23 -0.11 -1.92 -0.62
CA SER A 23 -0.83 -3.01 0.04
C SER A 23 0.25 -3.87 0.68
N THR A 24 0.38 -3.89 2.01
CA THR A 24 1.52 -4.56 2.66
C THR A 24 1.45 -6.09 2.69
N HIS A 25 0.46 -6.73 2.08
CA HIS A 25 0.36 -8.19 2.16
C HIS A 25 0.23 -8.80 0.76
N SER A 26 1.36 -9.16 0.16
CA SER A 26 1.39 -10.20 -0.87
C SER A 26 1.40 -11.55 -0.15
N HIS A 27 0.27 -12.25 -0.13
CA HIS A 27 0.21 -13.66 0.25
C HIS A 27 0.83 -14.49 -0.88
N GLY A 28 1.58 -15.55 -0.54
CA GLY A 28 2.30 -16.35 -1.53
C GLY A 28 1.99 -17.84 -1.46
N ILE A 29 2.38 -18.53 -2.53
CA ILE A 29 2.35 -19.99 -2.65
C ILE A 29 3.75 -20.55 -2.54
N VAL A 30 3.93 -21.45 -1.58
CA VAL A 30 5.16 -22.22 -1.36
C VAL A 30 4.93 -23.66 -1.82
N VAL A 31 5.83 -24.21 -2.63
CA VAL A 31 5.76 -25.61 -3.05
C VAL A 31 7.05 -26.36 -2.70
N TYR A 32 6.90 -27.56 -2.14
CA TYR A 32 8.01 -28.48 -1.91
C TYR A 32 8.30 -29.28 -3.18
N TRP A 33 9.57 -29.39 -3.57
CA TRP A 33 10.01 -30.14 -4.74
C TRP A 33 11.20 -31.02 -4.41
N GLY A 34 11.29 -32.20 -5.02
CA GLY A 34 12.44 -33.08 -4.91
C GLY A 34 12.17 -34.40 -4.19
N GLN A 35 10.92 -34.77 -3.90
CA GLN A 35 10.61 -36.08 -3.31
C GLN A 35 9.81 -37.00 -4.23
N ASN A 36 9.34 -36.49 -5.37
CA ASN A 36 8.57 -37.25 -6.35
C ASN A 36 7.41 -38.05 -5.73
N SER A 37 6.76 -37.43 -4.74
CA SER A 37 5.64 -38.01 -4.00
C SER A 37 4.48 -38.42 -4.92
N GLY A 38 4.33 -37.82 -6.10
CA GLY A 38 3.28 -38.13 -7.08
C GLY A 38 3.45 -39.45 -7.85
N THR A 39 4.61 -40.13 -7.79
CA THR A 39 4.86 -41.33 -8.62
C THR A 39 3.83 -42.44 -8.39
N HIS A 40 3.38 -42.63 -7.16
CA HIS A 40 2.36 -43.64 -6.83
C HIS A 40 0.98 -43.34 -7.45
N LEU A 41 0.79 -42.12 -7.96
CA LEU A 41 -0.40 -41.65 -8.69
C LEU A 41 -0.17 -41.64 -10.21
N GLY A 42 0.98 -42.12 -10.69
CA GLY A 42 1.38 -42.02 -12.10
C GLY A 42 1.85 -40.62 -12.51
N LEU A 43 2.18 -39.75 -11.54
CA LEU A 43 2.63 -38.38 -11.76
C LEU A 43 4.13 -38.28 -11.48
N ASP A 44 4.94 -38.41 -12.52
CA ASP A 44 6.39 -38.26 -12.39
C ASP A 44 6.76 -36.79 -12.16
N GLN A 45 7.65 -36.56 -11.18
CA GLN A 45 8.24 -35.26 -10.90
C GLN A 45 8.89 -34.67 -12.16
N LYS A 46 8.56 -33.40 -12.44
CA LYS A 46 9.17 -32.63 -13.52
C LYS A 46 10.45 -31.91 -13.06
N PRO A 47 11.32 -31.47 -13.99
CA PRO A 47 12.47 -30.65 -13.64
C PRO A 47 12.04 -29.42 -12.82
N LEU A 48 12.92 -28.92 -11.96
CA LEU A 48 12.63 -27.79 -11.07
C LEU A 48 12.09 -26.57 -11.84
N ARG A 49 12.65 -26.32 -13.02
CA ARG A 49 12.20 -25.27 -13.96
C ARG A 49 10.70 -25.27 -14.26
N HIS A 50 10.10 -26.45 -14.45
CA HIS A 50 8.67 -26.58 -14.75
C HIS A 50 7.79 -25.91 -13.68
N TYR A 51 8.18 -26.05 -12.41
CA TYR A 51 7.43 -25.45 -11.30
C TYR A 51 7.72 -23.96 -11.16
N CYS A 52 8.90 -23.51 -11.57
CA CYS A 52 9.25 -22.08 -11.57
C CYS A 52 8.58 -21.31 -12.71
N ASP A 53 8.19 -21.98 -13.80
CA ASP A 53 7.38 -21.40 -14.88
C ASP A 53 5.95 -21.09 -14.43
N LYS A 54 5.48 -21.68 -13.32
CA LYS A 54 4.17 -21.36 -12.74
C LYS A 54 4.21 -19.97 -12.15
N LYS A 55 3.49 -19.03 -12.77
CA LYS A 55 3.49 -17.61 -12.38
C LYS A 55 3.04 -17.41 -10.93
N HIS A 56 2.10 -18.23 -10.46
CA HIS A 56 1.50 -18.16 -9.14
C HIS A 56 2.29 -18.85 -8.01
N VAL A 57 3.39 -19.53 -8.31
CA VAL A 57 4.28 -20.13 -7.30
C VAL A 57 5.38 -19.13 -6.96
N ASP A 58 5.60 -18.83 -5.68
CA ASP A 58 6.54 -17.77 -5.28
C ASP A 58 7.83 -18.30 -4.67
N ILE A 59 7.70 -19.36 -3.87
CA ILE A 59 8.81 -20.02 -3.17
C ILE A 59 8.82 -21.48 -3.55
N VAL A 60 9.99 -21.97 -3.98
CA VAL A 60 10.22 -23.40 -4.20
C VAL A 60 11.21 -23.91 -3.17
N VAL A 61 10.78 -24.89 -2.38
CA VAL A 61 11.61 -25.52 -1.35
C VAL A 61 12.17 -26.83 -1.89
N VAL A 62 13.47 -26.84 -2.20
CA VAL A 62 14.21 -28.00 -2.68
C VAL A 62 14.47 -28.95 -1.51
N SER A 63 13.86 -30.12 -1.58
CA SER A 63 13.75 -31.09 -0.51
C SER A 63 14.46 -32.39 -0.82
N TYR A 64 15.30 -32.92 0.06
CA TYR A 64 15.90 -32.29 1.24
C TYR A 64 17.29 -32.90 1.46
N VAL A 65 18.13 -32.22 2.26
CA VAL A 65 19.33 -32.86 2.86
C VAL A 65 18.83 -33.78 3.97
N ASN A 66 18.77 -35.07 3.67
CA ASN A 66 18.13 -36.08 4.52
C ASN A 66 19.10 -36.81 5.46
N GLU A 67 20.41 -36.62 5.31
CA GLU A 67 21.39 -37.08 6.29
C GLU A 67 22.39 -35.97 6.64
N PHE A 68 22.52 -35.63 7.91
CA PHE A 68 23.53 -34.70 8.41
C PHE A 68 24.02 -35.07 9.82
N PRO A 69 25.30 -34.82 10.16
CA PRO A 69 26.26 -33.93 9.47
C PRO A 69 26.95 -34.50 8.23
N LYS A 70 26.70 -35.77 7.86
CA LYS A 70 27.35 -36.44 6.72
C LYS A 70 27.00 -35.91 5.32
N MET A 71 25.98 -35.05 5.19
CA MET A 71 25.51 -34.50 3.92
C MET A 71 25.11 -35.57 2.90
N LYS A 72 23.91 -36.15 3.05
CA LYS A 72 23.29 -36.91 1.96
C LYS A 72 21.96 -36.29 1.57
N MET A 73 21.70 -36.23 0.28
CA MET A 73 20.55 -35.59 -0.34
C MET A 73 19.81 -36.61 -1.20
N ASN A 74 18.50 -36.42 -1.41
CA ASN A 74 17.76 -37.13 -2.45
C ASN A 74 16.71 -36.21 -3.07
N LEU A 75 16.81 -35.92 -4.38
CA LEU A 75 15.92 -35.06 -5.16
C LEU A 75 15.07 -35.90 -6.13
N ALA A 76 14.34 -36.86 -5.58
CA ALA A 76 13.90 -38.12 -6.18
C ALA A 76 13.61 -38.08 -7.69
N ASN A 77 14.34 -38.95 -8.41
CA ASN A 77 14.47 -39.12 -9.87
C ASN A 77 15.18 -38.00 -10.65
N MET A 78 15.66 -36.95 -9.98
CA MET A 78 16.52 -35.93 -10.59
C MET A 78 17.92 -36.06 -10.00
N CYS A 79 18.94 -36.10 -10.87
CA CYS A 79 20.36 -36.28 -10.54
C CYS A 79 20.77 -37.71 -10.17
N GLY A 80 21.77 -38.26 -10.88
CA GLY A 80 22.21 -39.66 -10.73
C GLY A 80 23.73 -39.86 -10.64
N VAL A 81 24.51 -38.78 -10.61
CA VAL A 81 25.98 -38.85 -10.51
C VAL A 81 26.44 -38.29 -9.16
N THR A 82 27.55 -38.81 -8.64
CA THR A 82 28.12 -38.41 -7.34
C THR A 82 29.55 -37.92 -7.50
N PHE A 83 29.96 -37.03 -6.61
CA PHE A 83 31.37 -36.73 -6.35
C PHE A 83 32.08 -37.95 -5.72
N PRO A 84 33.43 -37.95 -5.67
CA PRO A 84 34.19 -39.02 -4.99
C PRO A 84 33.82 -39.23 -3.52
N SER A 85 33.34 -38.20 -2.82
CA SER A 85 32.81 -38.32 -1.45
C SER A 85 31.51 -39.12 -1.34
N GLY A 86 30.80 -39.34 -2.45
CA GLY A 86 29.45 -39.88 -2.48
C GLY A 86 28.34 -38.83 -2.43
N LEU A 87 28.66 -37.53 -2.30
CA LEU A 87 27.70 -36.43 -2.38
C LEU A 87 27.14 -36.31 -3.82
N LEU A 88 25.86 -36.00 -3.97
CA LEU A 88 25.25 -35.84 -5.29
C LEU A 88 25.85 -34.65 -6.06
N ASN A 89 26.08 -34.83 -7.36
CA ASN A 89 26.55 -33.79 -8.29
C ASN A 89 25.46 -33.49 -9.32
N CYS A 90 24.72 -32.41 -9.11
CA CYS A 90 23.47 -32.07 -9.79
C CYS A 90 23.54 -30.70 -10.50
N PRO A 91 24.43 -30.52 -11.48
CA PRO A 91 24.64 -29.23 -12.12
C PRO A 91 23.39 -28.75 -12.87
N ASP A 92 22.55 -29.65 -13.38
CA ASP A 92 21.29 -29.28 -14.05
C ASP A 92 20.26 -28.73 -13.07
N VAL A 93 20.20 -29.26 -11.84
CA VAL A 93 19.40 -28.66 -10.77
C VAL A 93 19.95 -27.26 -10.45
N GLY A 94 21.27 -27.07 -10.43
CA GLY A 94 21.89 -25.75 -10.27
C GLY A 94 21.50 -24.74 -11.37
N LYS A 95 21.42 -25.18 -12.62
CA LYS A 95 20.91 -24.34 -13.73
C LYS A 95 19.45 -23.96 -13.52
N ASP A 96 18.64 -24.90 -13.05
CA ASP A 96 17.22 -24.63 -12.78
C ASP A 96 17.04 -23.70 -11.58
N ILE A 97 17.85 -23.83 -10.51
CA ILE A 97 17.86 -22.87 -9.39
C ILE A 97 18.12 -21.45 -9.90
N THR A 98 19.15 -21.29 -10.74
CA THR A 98 19.49 -19.97 -11.32
C THR A 98 18.36 -19.45 -12.19
N TYR A 99 17.73 -20.30 -12.99
CA TYR A 99 16.56 -19.93 -13.79
C TYR A 99 15.37 -19.49 -12.92
N CYS A 100 15.06 -20.23 -11.85
CA CYS A 100 13.99 -19.86 -10.92
C CYS A 100 14.25 -18.47 -10.31
N GLN A 101 15.49 -18.20 -9.92
CA GLN A 101 15.91 -16.90 -9.39
C GLN A 101 15.82 -15.79 -10.44
N GLU A 102 16.17 -16.06 -11.70
CA GLU A 102 15.94 -15.17 -12.84
C GLU A 102 14.44 -14.90 -13.05
N GLN A 103 13.56 -15.86 -12.81
CA GLN A 103 12.10 -15.65 -12.79
C GLN A 103 11.59 -14.94 -11.51
N GLY A 104 12.51 -14.50 -10.64
CA GLY A 104 12.21 -13.81 -9.38
C GLY A 104 11.62 -14.71 -8.29
N LYS A 105 11.82 -16.04 -8.39
CA LYS A 105 11.37 -17.01 -7.39
C LYS A 105 12.40 -17.17 -6.28
N ILE A 106 11.95 -17.44 -5.07
CA ILE A 106 12.81 -17.76 -3.94
C ILE A 106 13.04 -19.27 -3.90
N VAL A 107 14.30 -19.69 -3.92
CA VAL A 107 14.67 -21.11 -3.86
C VAL A 107 15.38 -21.41 -2.54
N LEU A 108 14.74 -22.24 -1.70
CA LEU A 108 15.27 -22.64 -0.39
C LEU A 108 15.74 -24.09 -0.44
N LEU A 109 16.79 -24.44 0.32
CA LEU A 109 17.18 -25.82 0.56
C LEU A 109 16.64 -26.30 1.91
N SER A 110 15.79 -27.33 1.90
CA SER A 110 15.25 -27.91 3.13
C SER A 110 16.17 -28.96 3.73
N LEU A 111 16.25 -28.97 5.06
CA LEU A 111 16.98 -29.93 5.87
C LEU A 111 16.01 -30.82 6.65
N GLY A 112 16.25 -32.13 6.66
CA GLY A 112 15.55 -33.06 7.53
C GLY A 112 14.59 -34.01 6.81
N GLY A 113 13.30 -33.93 7.16
CA GLY A 113 12.20 -34.80 6.71
C GLY A 113 11.97 -36.05 7.59
N ASP A 114 10.79 -36.66 7.50
CA ASP A 114 10.42 -37.84 8.31
C ASP A 114 11.38 -39.05 8.13
N SER A 115 11.83 -39.31 6.90
CA SER A 115 12.59 -40.53 6.56
C SER A 115 14.12 -40.42 6.74
N GLY A 116 14.65 -39.23 7.03
CA GLY A 116 16.10 -38.97 7.07
C GLY A 116 16.83 -39.43 8.33
N ASN A 117 18.16 -39.57 8.29
CA ASN A 117 19.00 -39.85 9.46
C ASN A 117 19.87 -38.64 9.80
N TYR A 118 19.39 -37.81 10.72
CA TYR A 118 20.01 -36.54 11.02
C TYR A 118 19.88 -36.15 12.50
N GLY A 119 20.81 -35.30 12.92
CA GLY A 119 20.89 -34.77 14.28
C GLY A 119 22.32 -34.31 14.59
N PHE A 120 22.50 -33.75 15.76
CA PHE A 120 23.77 -33.28 16.28
C PHE A 120 24.05 -33.89 17.64
N GLU A 121 25.33 -34.01 17.99
CA GLU A 121 25.77 -34.38 19.34
C GLU A 121 25.68 -33.20 20.30
N ASP A 122 25.99 -31.98 19.81
CA ASP A 122 26.01 -30.74 20.56
C ASP A 122 25.86 -29.49 19.66
N ASP A 123 25.76 -28.32 20.28
CA ASP A 123 25.69 -27.03 19.58
C ASP A 123 26.92 -26.72 18.72
N LYS A 124 28.09 -27.25 19.07
CA LYS A 124 29.32 -26.99 18.31
C LYS A 124 29.24 -27.72 16.96
N GLN A 125 28.80 -28.97 16.95
CA GLN A 125 28.60 -29.73 15.72
C GLN A 125 27.53 -29.08 14.84
N ALA A 126 26.47 -28.53 15.44
CA ALA A 126 25.44 -27.77 14.71
C ALA A 126 25.99 -26.50 14.04
N ARG A 127 26.80 -25.70 14.76
CA ARG A 127 27.47 -24.51 14.19
C ARG A 127 28.49 -24.86 13.11
N ASP A 128 29.24 -25.93 13.30
CA ASP A 128 30.20 -26.38 12.30
C ASP A 128 29.48 -26.87 11.04
N PHE A 129 28.33 -27.53 11.19
CA PHE A 129 27.49 -27.92 10.08
C PHE A 129 26.85 -26.73 9.34
N ALA A 130 26.46 -25.67 10.05
CA ALA A 130 26.00 -24.42 9.43
C ALA A 130 27.02 -23.84 8.43
N LYS A 131 28.32 -23.91 8.78
CA LYS A 131 29.42 -23.49 7.90
C LYS A 131 29.58 -24.41 6.70
N VAL A 132 29.36 -25.71 6.88
CA VAL A 132 29.37 -26.67 5.76
C VAL A 132 28.26 -26.32 4.76
N LEU A 133 27.04 -26.05 5.23
CA LEU A 133 25.93 -25.62 4.38
C LEU A 133 26.26 -24.31 3.64
N TYR A 134 26.71 -23.30 4.37
CA TYR A 134 27.13 -22.01 3.82
C TYR A 134 28.18 -22.14 2.70
N ASN A 135 29.18 -23.01 2.89
CA ASN A 135 30.23 -23.24 1.91
C ASN A 135 29.80 -24.11 0.72
N THR A 136 28.82 -25.01 0.92
CA THR A 136 28.41 -25.99 -0.10
C THR A 136 27.29 -25.45 -0.99
N PHE A 137 26.30 -24.78 -0.40
CA PHE A 137 25.07 -24.32 -1.08
C PHE A 137 24.89 -22.81 -1.02
N GLY A 138 25.53 -22.16 -0.04
CA GLY A 138 25.57 -20.70 0.10
C GLY A 138 26.70 -20.05 -0.70
N PRO A 139 27.01 -18.78 -0.41
CA PRO A 139 28.04 -17.99 -1.12
C PRO A 139 29.47 -18.30 -0.68
N GLY A 140 29.66 -19.17 0.32
CA GLY A 140 30.98 -19.68 0.66
C GLY A 140 31.56 -20.57 -0.44
N THR A 141 32.72 -21.17 -0.17
CA THR A 141 33.42 -22.00 -1.16
C THR A 141 33.66 -23.41 -0.61
N ALA A 142 33.40 -24.41 -1.44
CA ALA A 142 33.66 -25.82 -1.16
C ALA A 142 34.16 -26.49 -2.45
N GLU A 143 34.96 -27.55 -2.31
CA GLU A 143 35.47 -28.31 -3.46
C GLU A 143 34.35 -29.06 -4.20
N GLU A 144 33.40 -29.60 -3.44
CA GLU A 144 32.26 -30.34 -3.98
C GLU A 144 30.98 -29.54 -3.75
N ARG A 145 30.42 -28.99 -4.83
CA ARG A 145 29.17 -28.21 -4.81
C ARG A 145 28.09 -28.91 -5.63
N PRO A 146 27.07 -29.50 -5.00
CA PRO A 146 26.02 -30.25 -5.70
C PRO A 146 25.31 -29.47 -6.79
N PHE A 147 25.13 -28.17 -6.63
CA PHE A 147 24.45 -27.31 -7.61
C PHE A 147 25.43 -26.48 -8.45
N GLY A 148 26.71 -26.88 -8.50
CA GLY A 148 27.76 -26.11 -9.15
C GLY A 148 27.89 -24.71 -8.53
N ASN A 149 27.83 -23.68 -9.38
CA ASN A 149 27.95 -22.28 -8.95
C ASN A 149 26.65 -21.66 -8.43
N ALA A 150 25.52 -22.38 -8.51
CA ALA A 150 24.27 -21.85 -7.99
C ALA A 150 24.35 -21.67 -6.46
N VAL A 151 23.73 -20.59 -5.98
CA VAL A 151 23.61 -20.24 -4.57
C VAL A 151 22.13 -20.19 -4.24
N VAL A 152 21.69 -20.97 -3.24
CA VAL A 152 20.28 -20.94 -2.80
C VAL A 152 19.98 -19.64 -2.07
N ASN A 153 18.72 -19.19 -2.09
CA ASN A 153 18.30 -17.99 -1.36
C ASN A 153 18.24 -18.22 0.15
N GLY A 154 18.36 -19.46 0.63
CA GLY A 154 18.24 -19.74 2.04
C GLY A 154 18.05 -21.20 2.40
N TYR A 155 17.76 -21.43 3.67
CA TYR A 155 17.53 -22.77 4.23
C TYR A 155 16.18 -22.87 4.91
N ASP A 156 15.57 -24.05 4.79
CA ASP A 156 14.36 -24.43 5.50
C ASP A 156 14.66 -25.55 6.50
N LEU A 157 14.17 -25.41 7.74
CA LEU A 157 14.31 -26.43 8.78
C LEU A 157 13.03 -27.26 8.88
N ASN A 158 12.99 -28.40 8.21
CA ASN A 158 11.93 -29.40 8.31
C ASN A 158 12.37 -30.58 9.21
N LEU A 159 12.51 -30.31 10.51
CA LEU A 159 13.17 -31.20 11.46
C LEU A 159 12.17 -31.98 12.30
N GLU A 160 11.90 -33.22 11.91
CA GLU A 160 10.84 -34.06 12.49
C GLU A 160 11.32 -34.97 13.62
N LYS A 161 12.61 -34.88 13.99
CA LYS A 161 13.26 -35.71 15.02
C LYS A 161 13.97 -34.84 16.06
N PRO A 162 13.94 -35.23 17.35
CA PRO A 162 14.58 -34.48 18.41
C PRO A 162 16.11 -34.58 18.28
N SER A 163 16.79 -33.45 18.45
CA SER A 163 18.24 -33.35 18.46
C SER A 163 18.65 -32.09 19.22
N PRO A 164 19.77 -32.10 19.95
CA PRO A 164 20.36 -30.85 20.41
C PRO A 164 20.83 -30.00 19.21
N GLY A 165 21.09 -28.72 19.45
CA GLY A 165 21.79 -27.84 18.51
C GLY A 165 20.97 -27.19 17.40
N TYR A 166 19.66 -27.45 17.25
CA TYR A 166 18.87 -26.80 16.19
C TYR A 166 18.79 -25.27 16.33
N ALA A 167 18.67 -24.74 17.55
CA ALA A 167 18.76 -23.30 17.80
C ALA A 167 20.15 -22.74 17.43
N ALA A 168 21.22 -23.48 17.71
CA ALA A 168 22.59 -23.11 17.37
C ALA A 168 22.85 -23.14 15.86
N LEU A 169 22.29 -24.13 15.13
CA LEU A 169 22.30 -24.20 13.67
C LEU A 169 21.61 -22.96 13.08
N ALA A 170 20.38 -22.67 13.49
CA ALA A 170 19.59 -21.54 13.00
C ALA A 170 20.29 -20.19 13.26
N THR A 171 20.80 -19.99 14.48
CA THR A 171 21.51 -18.77 14.87
C THR A 171 22.79 -18.56 14.06
N GLU A 172 23.58 -19.63 13.85
CA GLU A 172 24.81 -19.53 13.08
C GLU A 172 24.55 -19.33 11.59
N LEU A 173 23.51 -19.96 11.03
CA LEU A 173 23.10 -19.69 9.65
C LEU A 173 22.71 -18.22 9.46
N ASN A 174 21.92 -17.62 10.37
CA ASN A 174 21.64 -16.18 10.32
C ASN A 174 22.92 -15.34 10.42
N ARG A 175 23.82 -15.67 11.36
CA ARG A 175 25.08 -14.95 11.56
C ARG A 175 26.00 -14.99 10.33
N LEU A 176 26.07 -16.12 9.63
CA LEU A 176 26.91 -16.28 8.44
C LEU A 176 26.43 -15.44 7.24
N HIS A 177 25.20 -14.95 7.27
CA HIS A 177 24.58 -14.22 6.17
C HIS A 177 24.25 -12.75 6.53
N GLU A 178 24.70 -12.26 7.69
CA GLU A 178 24.35 -10.93 8.23
C GLU A 178 24.86 -9.75 7.37
N ASP A 179 26.01 -9.93 6.71
CA ASP A 179 26.69 -8.87 5.94
C ASP A 179 26.59 -9.06 4.42
N MET A 180 25.61 -9.81 3.93
CA MET A 180 25.52 -10.13 2.50
C MET A 180 24.65 -9.13 1.72
N ASP A 181 25.13 -8.79 0.53
CA ASP A 181 24.36 -8.01 -0.46
C ASP A 181 23.27 -8.84 -1.18
N ILE A 182 23.27 -10.17 -0.99
CA ILE A 182 22.31 -11.10 -1.60
C ILE A 182 21.23 -11.46 -0.56
N PRO A 183 19.93 -11.41 -0.91
CA PRO A 183 18.85 -11.78 0.01
C PRO A 183 19.00 -13.23 0.53
N TYR A 184 18.97 -13.39 1.86
CA TYR A 184 19.02 -14.67 2.55
C TYR A 184 17.75 -14.90 3.37
N PHE A 185 17.22 -16.13 3.33
CA PHE A 185 16.03 -16.54 4.09
C PHE A 185 16.31 -17.76 4.97
N LEU A 186 15.76 -17.72 6.17
CA LEU A 186 15.72 -18.85 7.08
C LEU A 186 14.26 -19.13 7.44
N THR A 187 13.77 -20.32 7.09
CA THR A 187 12.41 -20.77 7.36
C THR A 187 12.38 -22.03 8.20
N ALA A 188 11.23 -22.33 8.80
CA ALA A 188 11.00 -23.55 9.56
C ALA A 188 9.67 -24.18 9.17
N THR A 189 9.60 -25.51 9.23
CA THR A 189 8.42 -26.27 8.80
C THR A 189 7.92 -27.18 9.93
N PRO A 190 7.38 -26.61 11.03
CA PRO A 190 6.91 -27.35 12.18
C PRO A 190 5.59 -28.10 11.91
N GLN A 191 5.30 -29.12 12.72
CA GLN A 191 3.99 -29.73 12.81
C GLN A 191 3.01 -28.78 13.55
N CYS A 192 1.72 -28.81 13.23
CA CYS A 192 0.75 -27.90 13.85
C CYS A 192 0.53 -28.01 15.38
N PRO A 193 0.80 -29.14 16.08
CA PRO A 193 0.69 -29.17 17.54
C PRO A 193 1.61 -28.14 18.19
N TYR A 194 1.03 -27.25 19.00
CA TYR A 194 1.75 -26.10 19.54
C TYR A 194 2.31 -26.34 20.95
N ILE A 195 3.58 -26.01 21.25
CA ILE A 195 4.66 -25.72 20.29
C ILE A 195 5.20 -27.04 19.72
N ASP A 196 5.73 -27.00 18.49
CA ASP A 196 6.32 -28.19 17.88
C ASP A 196 7.42 -28.78 18.78
N LYS A 197 7.34 -30.08 19.03
CA LYS A 197 8.22 -30.78 19.97
C LYS A 197 9.70 -30.80 19.56
N ASN A 198 10.00 -30.68 18.28
CA ASN A 198 11.35 -30.79 17.72
C ASN A 198 11.93 -29.41 17.39
N LEU A 199 11.13 -28.51 16.82
CA LEU A 199 11.53 -27.18 16.38
C LEU A 199 11.23 -26.07 17.38
N GLY A 200 10.43 -26.33 18.42
CA GLY A 200 9.98 -25.30 19.35
C GLY A 200 11.12 -24.53 20.03
N GLU A 201 12.20 -25.22 20.41
CA GLU A 201 13.38 -24.55 20.96
C GLU A 201 14.04 -23.61 19.94
N ALA A 202 14.20 -24.05 18.69
CA ALA A 202 14.79 -23.23 17.64
C ALA A 202 13.91 -22.00 17.33
N LEU A 203 12.59 -22.20 17.18
CA LEU A 203 11.62 -21.13 16.92
C LEU A 203 11.62 -20.02 17.98
N LEU A 204 11.91 -20.37 19.24
CA LEU A 204 11.96 -19.41 20.35
C LEU A 204 13.33 -18.72 20.51
N ASN A 205 14.41 -19.33 19.99
CA ASN A 205 15.79 -18.88 20.25
C ASN A 205 16.55 -18.39 19.00
N ALA A 206 15.95 -18.46 17.81
CA ALA A 206 16.53 -17.92 16.59
C ALA A 206 15.48 -17.14 15.76
N PRO A 207 15.86 -16.07 15.04
CA PRO A 207 14.94 -15.36 14.15
C PRO A 207 14.70 -16.15 12.87
N PHE A 208 13.42 -16.38 12.54
CA PHE A 208 12.97 -16.97 11.27
C PHE A 208 12.20 -15.95 10.45
N HIS A 209 12.35 -16.02 9.13
CA HIS A 209 11.66 -15.13 8.19
C HIS A 209 10.23 -15.60 7.90
N ALA A 210 10.04 -16.91 7.80
CA ALA A 210 8.73 -17.52 7.64
C ALA A 210 8.64 -18.89 8.33
N VAL A 211 7.42 -19.28 8.68
CA VAL A 211 7.11 -20.58 9.28
C VAL A 211 6.01 -21.27 8.46
N PHE A 212 6.33 -22.42 7.87
CA PHE A 212 5.44 -23.22 7.05
C PHE A 212 4.80 -24.33 7.90
N ILE A 213 3.70 -24.02 8.59
CA ILE A 213 3.13 -24.91 9.61
C ILE A 213 2.37 -26.05 8.92
N GLN A 214 2.76 -27.29 9.17
CA GLN A 214 2.11 -28.47 8.60
C GLN A 214 0.76 -28.74 9.28
N PHE A 215 -0.34 -28.29 8.67
CA PHE A 215 -1.71 -28.52 9.13
C PHE A 215 -2.29 -29.82 8.57
N TYR A 216 -1.51 -30.88 8.61
CA TYR A 216 -1.85 -32.21 8.16
C TYR A 216 -1.17 -33.27 9.03
N ASN A 217 -1.58 -34.55 8.91
CA ASN A 217 -1.14 -35.66 9.77
C ASN A 217 -1.41 -35.50 11.29
N ASN A 218 -2.11 -34.45 11.71
CA ASN A 218 -2.37 -34.12 13.11
C ASN A 218 -3.82 -33.65 13.30
N ASP A 219 -4.30 -33.65 14.54
CA ASP A 219 -5.69 -33.29 14.87
C ASP A 219 -5.98 -31.78 14.83
N CYS A 220 -4.93 -30.95 14.78
CA CYS A 220 -5.01 -29.51 14.50
C CYS A 220 -5.11 -29.18 13.00
N SER A 221 -5.25 -30.18 12.12
CA SER A 221 -5.43 -29.98 10.69
C SER A 221 -6.61 -29.06 10.35
N LEU A 222 -6.50 -28.33 9.23
CA LEU A 222 -7.54 -27.40 8.75
C LEU A 222 -8.90 -28.09 8.55
N ILE A 223 -8.93 -29.38 8.22
CA ILE A 223 -10.17 -30.16 8.07
C ILE A 223 -10.88 -30.45 9.40
N TYR A 224 -10.28 -30.08 10.53
CA TYR A 224 -10.88 -30.16 11.87
C TYR A 224 -10.98 -28.75 12.49
N PRO A 225 -11.90 -27.88 12.03
CA PRO A 225 -11.91 -26.45 12.37
C PRO A 225 -11.92 -26.14 13.87
N ALA A 226 -12.55 -26.99 14.68
CA ALA A 226 -12.60 -26.83 16.14
C ALA A 226 -11.23 -26.95 16.84
N LYS A 227 -10.23 -27.54 16.18
CA LYS A 227 -8.87 -27.73 16.70
C LYS A 227 -7.81 -26.96 15.89
N PHE A 228 -8.22 -26.29 14.81
CA PHE A 228 -7.32 -25.50 13.99
C PHE A 228 -6.80 -24.30 14.79
N ASN A 229 -5.48 -24.26 15.00
CA ASN A 229 -4.86 -23.36 15.98
C ASN A 229 -4.01 -22.23 15.36
N PHE A 230 -4.23 -21.91 14.08
CA PHE A 230 -3.51 -20.84 13.38
C PHE A 230 -3.74 -19.48 14.05
N MET A 231 -5.00 -19.01 14.10
CA MET A 231 -5.36 -17.68 14.63
C MET A 231 -5.36 -17.59 16.15
N THR A 232 -4.94 -18.66 16.84
CA THR A 232 -4.84 -18.71 18.30
C THR A 232 -3.39 -18.88 18.72
N GLN A 233 -2.88 -20.10 18.73
CA GLN A 233 -1.58 -20.42 19.31
C GLN A 233 -0.41 -19.98 18.42
N TRP A 234 -0.50 -20.21 17.10
CA TRP A 234 0.55 -19.82 16.17
C TRP A 234 0.61 -18.30 15.96
N LYS A 235 -0.55 -17.64 15.92
CA LYS A 235 -0.67 -16.18 16.00
C LYS A 235 0.02 -15.62 17.25
N ASP A 236 -0.24 -16.20 18.42
CA ASP A 236 0.42 -15.80 19.67
C ASP A 236 1.94 -15.97 19.61
N PHE A 237 2.43 -17.03 18.98
CA PHE A 237 3.86 -17.19 18.69
C PHE A 237 4.40 -16.03 17.86
N ALA A 238 3.82 -15.76 16.69
CA ALA A 238 4.32 -14.71 15.80
C ALA A 238 4.24 -13.31 16.44
N ASP A 239 3.23 -13.04 17.26
CA ASP A 239 3.03 -11.73 17.89
C ASP A 239 3.90 -11.52 19.12
N LYS A 240 3.99 -12.53 19.99
CA LYS A 240 4.59 -12.37 21.32
C LYS A 240 5.99 -12.96 21.39
N PHE A 241 6.20 -14.13 20.81
CA PHE A 241 7.35 -14.98 21.13
C PHE A 241 8.44 -15.00 20.06
N SER A 242 8.09 -14.84 18.77
CA SER A 242 9.07 -14.82 17.69
C SER A 242 10.10 -13.70 17.92
N LEU A 243 11.38 -14.03 17.70
CA LEU A 243 12.49 -13.08 17.71
C LEU A 243 12.48 -12.16 16.48
N ASN A 244 11.97 -12.65 15.36
CA ASN A 244 11.65 -11.80 14.21
C ASN A 244 10.21 -11.32 14.32
N LYS A 245 10.02 -10.00 14.51
CA LYS A 245 8.68 -9.40 14.67
C LYS A 245 7.87 -9.37 13.40
N ASP A 246 8.51 -9.60 12.26
CA ASP A 246 7.91 -9.60 10.93
C ASP A 246 7.83 -11.01 10.34
N VAL A 247 7.92 -12.05 11.19
CA VAL A 247 7.81 -13.45 10.76
C VAL A 247 6.45 -13.68 10.08
N LEU A 248 6.47 -14.35 8.93
CA LEU A 248 5.26 -14.77 8.23
C LEU A 248 4.87 -16.21 8.58
N LEU A 249 3.58 -16.47 8.68
CA LEU A 249 3.01 -17.79 8.97
C LEU A 249 2.23 -18.30 7.76
N PHE A 250 2.53 -19.52 7.31
CA PHE A 250 1.84 -20.16 6.19
C PHE A 250 1.05 -21.37 6.66
N ILE A 251 -0.09 -21.61 6.01
CA ILE A 251 -0.89 -22.82 6.21
C ILE A 251 -0.34 -23.91 5.26
N GLY A 252 0.31 -24.92 5.84
CA GLY A 252 0.80 -26.10 5.11
C GLY A 252 -0.30 -27.13 4.86
N LEU A 253 -0.47 -27.53 3.60
CA LEU A 253 -1.48 -28.49 3.15
C LEU A 253 -0.85 -29.57 2.25
N PRO A 254 -1.37 -30.81 2.24
CA PRO A 254 -1.03 -31.80 1.23
C PRO A 254 -1.57 -31.37 -0.14
N GLY A 255 -0.83 -31.67 -1.21
CA GLY A 255 -1.23 -31.34 -2.57
C GLY A 255 -2.40 -32.20 -3.08
N VAL A 256 -2.53 -33.43 -2.58
CA VAL A 256 -3.68 -34.33 -2.78
C VAL A 256 -3.90 -35.20 -1.53
N THR A 257 -5.06 -35.82 -1.44
CA THR A 257 -5.45 -36.74 -0.34
C THR A 257 -4.40 -37.81 -0.03
N GLN A 258 -3.69 -38.33 -1.04
CA GLN A 258 -2.72 -39.42 -0.90
C GLN A 258 -1.29 -38.94 -0.59
N SER A 259 -1.02 -37.62 -0.59
CA SER A 259 0.34 -37.08 -0.36
C SER A 259 0.75 -37.05 1.11
N ALA A 260 -0.21 -37.22 2.00
CA ALA A 260 -0.02 -37.29 3.44
C ALA A 260 -0.94 -38.36 4.03
N GLY A 261 -0.71 -38.78 5.27
CA GLY A 261 -1.57 -39.75 5.95
C GLY A 261 -2.99 -39.21 6.20
N SER A 262 -3.15 -37.91 6.42
CA SER A 262 -4.44 -37.21 6.53
C SER A 262 -4.27 -35.70 6.38
N GLY A 263 -5.37 -34.95 6.24
CA GLY A 263 -5.35 -33.48 6.32
C GLY A 263 -5.37 -32.72 4.99
N TYR A 264 -5.60 -33.40 3.87
CA TYR A 264 -5.95 -32.72 2.61
C TYR A 264 -7.26 -31.95 2.79
N ALA A 265 -7.21 -30.64 2.52
CA ALA A 265 -8.37 -29.78 2.48
C ALA A 265 -8.71 -29.45 1.03
N THR A 266 -9.99 -29.47 0.68
CA THR A 266 -10.49 -28.92 -0.58
C THR A 266 -10.51 -27.39 -0.53
N LEU A 267 -10.56 -26.71 -1.68
CA LEU A 267 -10.70 -25.25 -1.74
C LEU A 267 -11.91 -24.75 -0.93
N GLU A 268 -13.03 -25.48 -0.97
CA GLU A 268 -14.23 -25.12 -0.19
C GLU A 268 -14.01 -25.21 1.32
N GLN A 269 -13.27 -26.22 1.79
CA GLN A 269 -12.89 -26.32 3.20
C GLN A 269 -11.90 -25.21 3.59
N VAL A 270 -10.97 -24.86 2.70
CA VAL A 270 -10.06 -23.73 2.91
C VAL A 270 -10.85 -22.43 3.04
N LYS A 271 -11.78 -22.15 2.12
CA LYS A 271 -12.66 -20.96 2.15
C LYS A 271 -13.52 -20.89 3.42
N ALA A 272 -13.94 -22.03 3.95
CA ALA A 272 -14.75 -22.08 5.16
C ALA A 272 -13.97 -21.72 6.45
N VAL A 273 -12.63 -21.86 6.43
CA VAL A 273 -11.77 -21.66 7.61
C VAL A 273 -10.91 -20.40 7.49
N VAL A 274 -10.37 -20.12 6.31
CA VAL A 274 -9.53 -18.95 6.03
C VAL A 274 -10.44 -17.78 5.68
N THR A 275 -10.87 -17.10 6.73
CA THR A 275 -11.80 -15.96 6.65
C THR A 275 -11.07 -14.63 6.60
N LYS A 276 -11.83 -13.54 6.59
CA LYS A 276 -11.35 -12.14 6.65
C LYS A 276 -10.20 -11.91 7.65
N ASP A 277 -10.29 -12.48 8.84
CA ASP A 277 -9.31 -12.27 9.92
C ASP A 277 -7.89 -12.71 9.52
N PHE A 278 -7.76 -13.67 8.60
CA PHE A 278 -6.46 -14.08 8.04
C PHE A 278 -5.89 -13.00 7.12
N PHE A 279 -6.71 -12.46 6.23
CA PHE A 279 -6.30 -11.42 5.28
C PHE A 279 -6.03 -10.07 5.95
N GLU A 280 -6.64 -9.78 7.10
CA GLU A 280 -6.33 -8.62 7.94
C GLU A 280 -5.13 -8.85 8.86
N TYR A 281 -4.69 -10.11 9.05
CA TYR A 281 -3.56 -10.41 9.90
C TYR A 281 -2.25 -10.22 9.14
N GLU A 282 -1.49 -9.21 9.55
CA GLU A 282 -0.27 -8.77 8.85
C GLU A 282 0.82 -9.83 8.68
N LYS A 283 0.76 -10.92 9.45
CA LYS A 283 1.73 -12.03 9.43
C LYS A 283 1.19 -13.29 8.76
N PHE A 284 0.00 -13.25 8.16
CA PHE A 284 -0.45 -14.34 7.30
C PHE A 284 0.31 -14.29 5.98
N GLY A 285 1.09 -15.34 5.71
CA GLY A 285 1.96 -15.43 4.54
C GLY A 285 1.34 -16.12 3.33
N GLY A 286 0.28 -16.91 3.52
CA GLY A 286 -0.36 -17.69 2.45
C GLY A 286 -0.31 -19.20 2.68
N PHE A 287 -0.11 -19.98 1.61
CA PHE A 287 -0.18 -21.44 1.65
C PHE A 287 1.16 -22.10 1.29
N MET A 288 1.43 -23.23 1.96
CA MET A 288 2.53 -24.14 1.61
C MET A 288 1.96 -25.50 1.19
N LEU A 289 2.51 -26.10 0.14
CA LEU A 289 2.00 -27.34 -0.45
C LEU A 289 3.05 -28.46 -0.51
N TRP A 290 2.67 -29.64 -0.01
CA TRP A 290 3.46 -30.87 -0.04
C TRP A 290 2.84 -31.93 -0.96
N ASP A 291 3.43 -32.39 -2.06
CA ASP A 291 4.67 -31.99 -2.76
C ASP A 291 4.29 -31.66 -4.23
N ALA A 292 5.12 -30.89 -4.93
CA ALA A 292 4.84 -30.35 -6.25
C ALA A 292 4.50 -31.40 -7.31
N SER A 293 5.08 -32.60 -7.23
CA SER A 293 4.77 -33.70 -8.16
C SER A 293 3.34 -34.24 -8.02
N SER A 294 2.78 -34.20 -6.81
CA SER A 294 1.44 -34.70 -6.56
C SER A 294 0.34 -33.69 -6.91
N LEU A 295 0.69 -32.40 -7.00
CA LEU A 295 -0.20 -31.33 -7.46
C LEU A 295 -0.57 -31.46 -8.94
N GLU A 296 0.27 -32.06 -9.77
CA GLU A 296 0.09 -32.11 -11.23
C GLU A 296 -1.22 -32.79 -11.67
N GLY A 297 -1.76 -33.70 -10.84
CA GLY A 297 -3.04 -34.38 -11.09
C GLY A 297 -4.23 -33.80 -10.32
N ASN A 298 -4.02 -32.77 -9.49
CA ASN A 298 -5.09 -32.14 -8.72
C ASN A 298 -5.59 -30.89 -9.43
N LYS A 299 -6.59 -31.08 -10.30
CA LYS A 299 -7.20 -30.01 -11.09
C LYS A 299 -8.70 -29.99 -10.93
N ASP A 300 -9.30 -28.81 -11.04
CA ASP A 300 -10.75 -28.67 -11.11
C ASP A 300 -11.29 -28.97 -12.52
N ALA A 301 -12.59 -28.74 -12.73
CA ALA A 301 -13.25 -28.97 -14.00
C ALA A 301 -12.78 -28.03 -15.13
N GLN A 302 -12.05 -26.97 -14.78
CA GLN A 302 -11.50 -25.96 -15.68
C GLN A 302 -10.00 -26.20 -15.97
N ASP A 303 -9.45 -27.33 -15.53
CA ASP A 303 -8.04 -27.70 -15.66
C ASP A 303 -7.08 -26.80 -14.85
N ILE A 304 -7.59 -26.10 -13.82
CA ILE A 304 -6.81 -25.24 -12.92
C ILE A 304 -6.23 -26.08 -11.79
N SER A 305 -4.91 -26.04 -11.60
CA SER A 305 -4.24 -26.85 -10.56
C SER A 305 -4.50 -26.32 -9.15
N TYR A 306 -4.42 -27.18 -8.14
CA TYR A 306 -4.80 -26.82 -6.76
C TYR A 306 -3.96 -25.67 -6.16
N ASP A 307 -2.68 -25.58 -6.51
CA ASP A 307 -1.81 -24.44 -6.21
C ASP A 307 -2.30 -23.14 -6.85
N GLU A 308 -2.79 -23.20 -8.10
CA GLU A 308 -3.35 -22.04 -8.80
C GLU A 308 -4.73 -21.66 -8.23
N GLN A 309 -5.55 -22.64 -7.84
CA GLN A 309 -6.82 -22.38 -7.14
C GLN A 309 -6.60 -21.62 -5.82
N LEU A 310 -5.61 -22.03 -5.03
CA LEU A 310 -5.24 -21.34 -3.79
C LEU A 310 -4.62 -19.97 -4.07
N ALA A 311 -3.80 -19.84 -5.12
CA ALA A 311 -3.27 -18.55 -5.54
C ALA A 311 -4.38 -17.59 -5.96
N ASN A 312 -5.37 -18.05 -6.73
CA ASN A 312 -6.52 -17.25 -7.14
C ASN A 312 -7.36 -16.83 -5.93
N PHE A 313 -7.48 -17.70 -4.92
CA PHE A 313 -8.11 -17.36 -3.66
C PHE A 313 -7.34 -16.28 -2.87
N LEU A 314 -5.99 -16.32 -2.88
CA LEU A 314 -5.13 -15.31 -2.27
C LEU A 314 -5.03 -14.00 -3.06
N ALA A 315 -5.14 -14.07 -4.39
CA ALA A 315 -5.02 -12.97 -5.34
C ALA A 315 -6.34 -12.24 -5.57
N ALA A 316 -7.45 -12.75 -5.01
CA ALA A 316 -8.60 -11.90 -4.76
C ALA A 316 -8.08 -10.69 -3.95
N PRO A 317 -8.21 -9.45 -4.46
CA PRO A 317 -7.81 -8.25 -3.75
C PRO A 317 -8.36 -8.28 -2.33
N PRO A 318 -7.73 -7.56 -1.38
CA PRO A 318 -8.37 -7.32 -0.08
C PRO A 318 -9.82 -6.94 -0.35
N LEU A 319 -10.75 -7.72 0.24
CA LEU A 319 -12.19 -7.71 -0.01
C LEU A 319 -12.63 -6.35 -0.55
N ALA A 320 -13.15 -6.30 -1.79
CA ALA A 320 -13.47 -5.06 -2.49
C ALA A 320 -14.03 -4.03 -1.50
N MET A 321 -13.37 -2.88 -1.39
CA MET A 321 -13.65 -1.93 -0.32
C MET A 321 -15.14 -1.59 -0.35
N GLN A 322 -15.79 -1.65 0.81
CA GLN A 322 -17.22 -1.47 0.91
C GLN A 322 -17.57 0.03 0.97
N PRO A 323 -18.61 0.49 0.26
CA PRO A 323 -19.07 1.86 0.43
C PRO A 323 -19.54 2.10 1.87
N PRO A 324 -19.64 3.37 2.29
CA PRO A 324 -20.15 3.69 3.62
C PRO A 324 -21.57 3.15 3.81
N LYS A 325 -21.82 2.42 4.90
CA LYS A 325 -23.18 2.02 5.26
C LYS A 325 -24.05 3.27 5.39
N GLY A 326 -25.19 3.31 4.71
CA GLY A 326 -26.00 4.53 4.68
C GLY A 326 -26.99 4.63 3.53
N VAL A 327 -27.19 5.85 3.05
CA VAL A 327 -28.12 6.15 1.95
C VAL A 327 -27.33 6.50 0.69
N ALA A 328 -27.54 5.70 -0.35
CA ALA A 328 -27.11 5.98 -1.70
C ALA A 328 -28.27 6.62 -2.48
N VAL A 329 -28.00 7.64 -3.29
CA VAL A 329 -29.01 8.28 -4.15
C VAL A 329 -28.52 8.37 -5.58
N TYR A 330 -29.38 8.00 -6.53
CA TYR A 330 -29.15 8.31 -7.93
C TYR A 330 -29.36 9.80 -8.16
N TRP A 331 -28.53 10.42 -9.00
CA TRP A 331 -28.62 11.85 -9.32
C TRP A 331 -28.29 12.05 -10.80
N GLY A 332 -29.08 12.86 -11.49
CA GLY A 332 -28.80 13.22 -12.89
C GLY A 332 -30.02 13.13 -13.81
N GLN A 333 -31.02 12.29 -13.51
CA GLN A 333 -32.18 12.10 -14.40
C GLN A 333 -33.41 12.94 -14.04
N ASN A 334 -33.42 13.62 -12.89
CA ASN A 334 -34.47 14.55 -12.49
C ASN A 334 -35.87 13.91 -12.44
N SER A 335 -36.01 12.74 -11.80
CA SER A 335 -37.31 12.05 -11.72
C SER A 335 -38.36 12.83 -10.91
N GLY A 336 -37.93 13.76 -10.04
CA GLY A 336 -38.79 14.65 -9.25
C GLY A 336 -39.17 15.96 -9.94
N GLY A 337 -38.60 16.28 -11.11
CA GLY A 337 -38.88 17.50 -11.89
C GLY A 337 -38.06 18.73 -11.49
N ASP A 338 -37.67 18.85 -10.23
CA ASP A 338 -36.92 19.99 -9.66
C ASP A 338 -35.54 19.56 -9.11
N GLN A 339 -34.73 18.85 -9.90
CA GLN A 339 -33.39 18.42 -9.47
C GLN A 339 -32.45 19.63 -9.28
N GLU A 340 -31.84 19.69 -8.10
CA GLU A 340 -30.81 20.66 -7.75
C GLU A 340 -29.40 20.20 -8.17
N ARG A 341 -28.44 21.12 -8.12
CA ARG A 341 -27.02 20.81 -8.38
C ARG A 341 -26.50 19.67 -7.50
N LEU A 342 -25.52 18.93 -8.00
CA LEU A 342 -24.85 17.85 -7.28
C LEU A 342 -24.34 18.29 -5.90
N ARG A 343 -23.77 19.50 -5.81
CA ARG A 343 -23.32 20.11 -4.55
C ARG A 343 -24.39 20.12 -3.47
N HIS A 344 -25.62 20.53 -3.80
CA HIS A 344 -26.74 20.58 -2.86
C HIS A 344 -27.08 19.19 -2.31
N THR A 345 -27.05 18.17 -3.18
CA THR A 345 -27.24 16.78 -2.76
C THR A 345 -26.15 16.35 -1.78
N CYS A 346 -24.91 16.76 -2.00
CA CYS A 346 -23.77 16.44 -1.11
C CYS A 346 -23.71 17.27 0.19
N GLU A 347 -24.45 18.38 0.25
CA GLU A 347 -24.62 19.15 1.49
C GLU A 347 -25.59 18.47 2.46
N ARG A 348 -26.45 17.56 1.98
CA ARG A 348 -27.38 16.80 2.81
C ARG A 348 -26.66 15.72 3.62
N ASP A 349 -26.73 15.83 4.94
CA ASP A 349 -26.12 14.86 5.87
C ASP A 349 -26.78 13.48 5.82
N SER A 350 -27.99 13.40 5.26
CA SER A 350 -28.71 12.15 5.02
C SER A 350 -28.14 11.28 3.90
N VAL A 351 -27.33 11.84 3.00
CA VAL A 351 -26.79 11.15 1.82
C VAL A 351 -25.33 10.79 2.04
N ASP A 352 -24.92 9.55 1.80
CA ASP A 352 -23.53 9.10 1.96
C ASP A 352 -22.85 8.80 0.61
N THR A 353 -23.64 8.31 -0.35
CA THR A 353 -23.19 7.98 -1.70
C THR A 353 -24.09 8.65 -2.74
N VAL A 354 -23.50 9.26 -3.76
CA VAL A 354 -24.19 9.81 -4.92
C VAL A 354 -23.78 9.06 -6.16
N ILE A 355 -24.76 8.62 -6.95
CA ILE A 355 -24.58 7.82 -8.15
C ILE A 355 -24.98 8.66 -9.36
N LEU A 356 -23.99 9.14 -10.12
CA LEU A 356 -24.19 10.00 -11.29
C LEU A 356 -24.82 9.20 -12.44
N SER A 357 -25.99 9.63 -12.87
CA SER A 357 -26.87 8.90 -13.76
C SER A 357 -27.12 9.71 -15.04
N PHE A 358 -26.54 9.38 -16.20
CA PHE A 358 -25.77 8.18 -16.54
C PHE A 358 -24.75 8.40 -17.68
N LEU A 359 -23.81 7.46 -17.80
CA LEU A 359 -23.22 7.08 -19.09
C LEU A 359 -24.19 6.12 -19.81
N THR A 360 -24.96 6.66 -20.77
CA THR A 360 -26.07 5.95 -21.41
C THR A 360 -25.64 5.12 -22.61
N ASP A 361 -24.60 5.54 -23.34
CA ASP A 361 -24.14 4.81 -24.52
C ASP A 361 -22.65 4.49 -24.37
N PHE A 362 -22.27 3.24 -24.66
CA PHE A 362 -20.88 2.78 -24.68
C PHE A 362 -20.74 1.51 -25.53
N PRO A 363 -19.55 1.21 -26.12
CA PRO A 363 -18.26 1.87 -25.93
C PRO A 363 -18.15 3.27 -26.56
N LYS A 364 -19.05 3.63 -27.49
CA LYS A 364 -19.14 5.01 -27.98
C LYS A 364 -19.83 5.91 -26.96
N MET A 365 -19.03 6.55 -26.11
CA MET A 365 -19.49 7.29 -24.94
C MET A 365 -20.54 8.36 -25.24
N LYS A 366 -21.66 8.31 -24.51
CA LYS A 366 -22.64 9.39 -24.41
C LYS A 366 -23.12 9.51 -22.97
N LEU A 367 -23.04 10.72 -22.43
CA LEU A 367 -23.53 11.06 -21.10
C LEU A 367 -24.88 11.76 -21.20
N ASN A 368 -25.72 11.57 -20.19
CA ASN A 368 -26.97 12.31 -20.02
C ASN A 368 -27.18 12.61 -18.53
N PHE A 369 -27.20 13.88 -18.16
CA PHE A 369 -27.54 14.36 -16.81
C PHE A 369 -28.72 15.33 -16.84
N SER A 370 -29.69 15.07 -17.74
CA SER A 370 -30.90 15.85 -17.91
C SER A 370 -30.59 17.35 -18.05
N ASN A 371 -31.20 18.19 -17.20
CA ASN A 371 -31.03 19.64 -17.17
C ASN A 371 -29.73 20.12 -16.48
N MET A 372 -28.86 19.23 -15.99
CA MET A 372 -27.66 19.61 -15.22
C MET A 372 -26.42 19.87 -16.07
N CYS A 373 -26.37 19.36 -17.29
CA CYS A 373 -25.22 19.56 -18.18
C CYS A 373 -25.64 19.53 -19.65
N SER A 374 -25.29 20.58 -20.39
CA SER A 374 -25.64 20.73 -21.81
C SER A 374 -24.46 21.11 -22.72
N LYS A 375 -23.31 21.50 -22.14
CA LYS A 375 -22.10 21.79 -22.90
C LYS A 375 -21.44 20.49 -23.35
N ALA A 376 -20.75 20.53 -24.49
CA ALA A 376 -20.08 19.37 -25.06
C ALA A 376 -18.75 19.75 -25.72
N PHE A 377 -17.84 18.79 -25.78
CA PHE A 377 -16.64 18.85 -26.61
C PHE A 377 -17.00 18.80 -28.10
N ARG A 378 -15.99 18.96 -28.97
CA ARG A 378 -16.19 18.88 -30.43
C ARG A 378 -16.65 17.49 -30.88
N SER A 379 -16.28 16.44 -30.15
CA SER A 379 -16.76 15.07 -30.37
C SER A 379 -18.27 14.90 -30.13
N GLY A 380 -18.89 15.83 -29.41
CA GLY A 380 -20.27 15.72 -28.92
C GLY A 380 -20.39 15.06 -27.55
N LEU A 381 -19.29 14.60 -26.94
CA LEU A 381 -19.26 14.13 -25.55
C LEU A 381 -19.51 15.32 -24.60
N LEU A 382 -20.33 15.14 -23.56
CA LEU A 382 -20.64 16.22 -22.62
C LEU A 382 -19.38 16.72 -21.89
N HIS A 383 -19.34 18.03 -21.63
CA HIS A 383 -18.29 18.71 -20.87
C HIS A 383 -18.93 19.46 -19.70
N CYS A 384 -18.86 18.84 -18.53
CA CYS A 384 -19.65 19.21 -17.35
C CYS A 384 -18.77 19.78 -16.23
N ARG A 385 -18.19 20.97 -16.45
CA ARG A 385 -17.32 21.65 -15.47
C ARG A 385 -17.96 21.82 -14.09
N ASP A 386 -19.23 22.21 -14.06
CA ASP A 386 -19.97 22.37 -12.81
C ASP A 386 -20.10 21.07 -12.02
N ILE A 387 -20.25 19.93 -12.72
CA ILE A 387 -20.27 18.61 -12.11
C ILE A 387 -18.86 18.22 -11.63
N SER A 388 -17.80 18.57 -12.35
CA SER A 388 -16.41 18.37 -11.91
C SER A 388 -16.13 19.00 -10.55
N ASP A 389 -16.45 20.28 -10.39
CA ASP A 389 -16.24 21.00 -9.13
C ASP A 389 -17.09 20.44 -8.00
N ASP A 390 -18.29 19.97 -8.32
CA ASP A 390 -19.20 19.40 -7.34
C ASP A 390 -18.76 17.97 -6.92
N ILE A 391 -18.21 17.14 -7.82
CA ILE A 391 -17.61 15.83 -7.46
C ILE A 391 -16.51 16.03 -6.41
N LYS A 392 -15.56 16.95 -6.67
CA LYS A 392 -14.46 17.26 -5.74
C LYS A 392 -15.00 17.77 -4.40
N TYR A 393 -16.05 18.59 -4.43
CA TYR A 393 -16.72 19.07 -3.21
C TYR A 393 -17.37 17.95 -2.40
N CYS A 394 -18.08 17.03 -3.06
CA CYS A 394 -18.68 15.85 -2.43
C CYS A 394 -17.61 14.98 -1.75
N GLN A 395 -16.50 14.73 -2.44
CA GLN A 395 -15.39 13.93 -1.91
C GLN A 395 -14.72 14.59 -0.71
N LEU A 396 -14.52 15.91 -0.74
CA LEU A 396 -14.02 16.69 0.41
C LEU A 396 -14.94 16.61 1.64
N ARG A 397 -16.25 16.43 1.42
CA ARG A 397 -17.26 16.22 2.47
C ARG A 397 -17.38 14.76 2.92
N GLY A 398 -16.47 13.89 2.46
CA GLY A 398 -16.45 12.47 2.78
C GLY A 398 -17.54 11.65 2.08
N LYS A 399 -18.23 12.21 1.08
CA LYS A 399 -19.21 11.47 0.28
C LYS A 399 -18.50 10.56 -0.72
N THR A 400 -19.19 9.52 -1.17
CA THR A 400 -18.76 8.68 -2.30
C THR A 400 -19.49 9.14 -3.56
N VAL A 401 -18.78 9.30 -4.68
CA VAL A 401 -19.37 9.68 -5.97
C VAL A 401 -19.02 8.65 -7.05
N LEU A 402 -20.03 7.92 -7.52
CA LEU A 402 -19.90 6.89 -8.55
C LEU A 402 -20.45 7.38 -9.88
N LEU A 403 -19.92 6.90 -11.00
CA LEU A 403 -20.56 7.06 -12.31
C LEU A 403 -21.33 5.78 -12.66
N SER A 404 -22.65 5.88 -12.89
CA SER A 404 -23.47 4.74 -13.30
C SER A 404 -23.54 4.62 -14.81
N LEU A 405 -23.38 3.38 -15.27
CA LEU A 405 -23.42 2.96 -16.67
C LEU A 405 -24.72 2.22 -16.94
N GLY A 406 -25.39 2.57 -18.04
CA GLY A 406 -26.61 1.90 -18.50
C GLY A 406 -27.87 2.76 -18.39
N GLY A 407 -28.92 2.22 -17.76
CA GLY A 407 -30.27 2.79 -17.65
C GLY A 407 -31.21 2.47 -18.83
N ASP A 408 -32.52 2.68 -18.67
CA ASP A 408 -33.57 2.20 -19.59
C ASP A 408 -33.50 2.79 -21.02
N SER A 409 -32.80 3.91 -21.22
CA SER A 409 -32.81 4.69 -22.48
C SER A 409 -31.52 4.61 -23.30
N GLY A 410 -30.53 3.88 -22.79
CA GLY A 410 -29.18 3.82 -23.34
C GLY A 410 -28.98 2.81 -24.48
N LYS A 411 -27.86 2.96 -25.20
CA LYS A 411 -27.37 1.97 -26.18
C LYS A 411 -25.99 1.48 -25.77
N TYR A 412 -25.96 0.33 -25.13
CA TYR A 412 -24.74 -0.18 -24.53
C TYR A 412 -24.58 -1.69 -24.71
N GLY A 413 -23.33 -2.14 -24.59
CA GLY A 413 -22.92 -3.53 -24.77
C GLY A 413 -21.59 -3.60 -25.51
N PHE A 414 -20.95 -4.76 -25.46
CA PHE A 414 -19.71 -5.03 -26.18
C PHE A 414 -19.91 -6.15 -27.19
N GLU A 415 -19.14 -6.14 -28.27
CA GLU A 415 -19.07 -7.21 -29.25
C GLU A 415 -18.14 -8.35 -28.78
N SER A 416 -17.21 -8.07 -27.84
CA SER A 416 -16.29 -9.06 -27.29
C SER A 416 -15.68 -8.66 -25.93
N ASP A 417 -15.09 -9.63 -25.22
CA ASP A 417 -14.32 -9.38 -24.00
C ASP A 417 -13.07 -8.50 -24.24
N ALA A 418 -12.50 -8.53 -25.44
CA ALA A 418 -11.34 -7.70 -25.78
C ALA A 418 -11.75 -6.22 -25.86
N GLU A 419 -12.85 -5.92 -26.58
CA GLU A 419 -13.41 -4.57 -26.64
C GLU A 419 -13.83 -4.07 -25.25
N ALA A 420 -14.41 -4.96 -24.44
CA ALA A 420 -14.74 -4.67 -23.05
C ALA A 420 -13.50 -4.25 -22.22
N ARG A 421 -12.37 -4.96 -22.35
CA ARG A 421 -11.11 -4.59 -21.67
C ARG A 421 -10.54 -3.27 -22.18
N ASP A 422 -10.55 -3.04 -23.49
CA ASP A 422 -10.09 -1.77 -24.08
C ASP A 422 -10.97 -0.59 -23.60
N PHE A 423 -12.27 -0.84 -23.45
CA PHE A 423 -13.18 0.16 -22.90
C PHE A 423 -12.96 0.41 -21.39
N ALA A 424 -12.53 -0.59 -20.62
CA ALA A 424 -12.13 -0.38 -19.21
C ALA A 424 -10.96 0.61 -19.09
N HIS A 425 -9.95 0.50 -19.97
CA HIS A 425 -8.87 1.48 -20.07
C HIS A 425 -9.40 2.86 -20.45
N THR A 426 -10.31 2.93 -21.43
CA THR A 426 -10.96 4.19 -21.82
C THR A 426 -11.67 4.86 -20.64
N MET A 427 -12.40 4.09 -19.81
CA MET A 427 -13.05 4.59 -18.61
C MET A 427 -12.04 5.08 -17.57
N TYR A 428 -10.96 4.32 -17.34
CA TYR A 428 -9.87 4.70 -16.44
C TYR A 428 -9.21 6.02 -16.86
N ASP A 429 -8.99 6.24 -18.14
CA ASP A 429 -8.37 7.45 -18.68
C ASP A 429 -9.33 8.66 -18.75
N THR A 430 -10.63 8.40 -18.84
CA THR A 430 -11.66 9.45 -19.02
C THR A 430 -12.25 9.94 -17.69
N PHE A 431 -12.53 9.02 -16.77
CA PHE A 431 -13.22 9.29 -15.50
C PHE A 431 -12.42 8.87 -14.28
N GLY A 432 -11.47 7.94 -14.45
CA GLY A 432 -10.52 7.52 -13.45
C GLY A 432 -9.27 8.42 -13.37
N PRO A 433 -8.21 7.95 -12.71
CA PRO A 433 -6.97 8.71 -12.52
C PRO A 433 -6.03 8.70 -13.73
N GLY A 434 -6.37 7.97 -14.80
CA GLY A 434 -5.66 8.07 -16.07
C GLY A 434 -5.91 9.41 -16.77
N PHE A 435 -5.46 9.54 -18.01
CA PHE A 435 -5.55 10.80 -18.74
C PHE A 435 -5.99 10.64 -20.19
N THR A 436 -6.90 11.51 -20.62
CA THR A 436 -7.27 11.73 -22.02
C THR A 436 -7.56 13.21 -22.24
N GLU A 437 -7.58 13.66 -23.50
CA GLU A 437 -7.85 15.06 -23.84
C GLU A 437 -9.28 15.49 -23.52
N GLU A 438 -10.27 14.63 -23.77
CA GLU A 438 -11.69 14.93 -23.55
C GLU A 438 -12.19 14.25 -22.26
N ARG A 439 -12.01 14.93 -21.13
CA ARG A 439 -12.52 14.48 -19.82
C ARG A 439 -13.81 15.23 -19.46
N PRO A 440 -14.98 14.58 -19.44
CA PRO A 440 -16.25 15.23 -19.13
C PRO A 440 -16.29 15.96 -17.79
N PHE A 441 -15.49 15.50 -16.83
CA PHE A 441 -15.39 16.09 -15.50
C PHE A 441 -14.02 16.75 -15.26
N ASP A 442 -13.35 17.26 -16.31
CA ASP A 442 -12.05 17.92 -16.21
C ASP A 442 -11.05 17.09 -15.36
N ASP A 443 -10.59 17.63 -14.23
CA ASP A 443 -9.62 17.02 -13.31
C ASP A 443 -10.27 16.20 -12.19
N ALA A 444 -11.60 16.14 -12.11
CA ALA A 444 -12.28 15.29 -11.15
C ALA A 444 -12.12 13.82 -11.52
N VAL A 445 -11.94 12.98 -10.49
CA VAL A 445 -11.84 11.53 -10.58
C VAL A 445 -13.00 10.95 -9.78
N VAL A 446 -13.81 10.09 -10.39
CA VAL A 446 -14.91 9.43 -9.67
C VAL A 446 -14.37 8.37 -8.70
N ASP A 447 -15.09 8.09 -7.62
CA ASP A 447 -14.71 7.08 -6.63
C ASP A 447 -15.01 5.64 -7.12
N GLY A 448 -15.59 5.48 -8.30
CA GLY A 448 -15.96 4.17 -8.82
C GLY A 448 -17.04 4.19 -9.89
N TYR A 449 -17.48 3.00 -10.27
CA TYR A 449 -18.48 2.78 -11.32
C TYR A 449 -19.62 1.90 -10.84
N ASP A 450 -20.82 2.23 -11.28
CA ASP A 450 -22.04 1.46 -11.01
C ASP A 450 -22.58 0.81 -12.28
N PHE A 451 -22.86 -0.49 -12.22
CA PHE A 451 -23.39 -1.28 -13.32
C PHE A 451 -24.91 -1.34 -13.21
N ASN A 452 -25.60 -0.46 -13.94
CA ASN A 452 -27.06 -0.43 -14.03
C ASN A 452 -27.50 -0.90 -15.42
N MET A 453 -27.09 -2.12 -15.79
CA MET A 453 -27.43 -2.75 -17.07
C MET A 453 -28.83 -3.35 -16.98
N GLU A 454 -29.69 -3.03 -17.94
CA GLU A 454 -31.08 -3.52 -17.99
C GLU A 454 -31.30 -4.58 -19.06
N THR A 455 -30.27 -4.88 -19.83
CA THR A 455 -30.26 -5.92 -20.86
C THR A 455 -29.01 -6.78 -20.74
N GLU A 456 -29.17 -8.09 -21.01
CA GLU A 456 -28.05 -9.02 -21.16
C GLU A 456 -27.04 -8.50 -22.22
N GLY A 457 -25.76 -8.78 -22.00
CA GLY A 457 -24.69 -8.37 -22.90
C GLY A 457 -23.43 -9.20 -22.72
N ILE A 458 -22.59 -9.23 -23.74
CA ILE A 458 -21.28 -9.89 -23.71
C ILE A 458 -20.26 -8.92 -23.13
N GLY A 459 -19.21 -9.43 -22.47
CA GLY A 459 -18.05 -8.64 -22.04
C GLY A 459 -18.17 -7.96 -20.68
N TYR A 460 -19.32 -7.97 -20.00
CA TYR A 460 -19.49 -7.31 -18.71
C TYR A 460 -18.56 -7.87 -17.62
N VAL A 461 -18.34 -9.20 -17.59
CA VAL A 461 -17.39 -9.84 -16.67
C VAL A 461 -15.98 -9.33 -16.93
N ALA A 462 -15.52 -9.37 -18.18
CA ALA A 462 -14.19 -8.91 -18.57
C ALA A 462 -13.98 -7.41 -18.28
N PHE A 463 -14.99 -6.59 -18.54
CA PHE A 463 -14.99 -5.16 -18.23
C PHE A 463 -14.87 -4.91 -16.73
N ALA A 464 -15.67 -5.58 -15.90
CA ALA A 464 -15.65 -5.44 -14.45
C ALA A 464 -14.32 -5.90 -13.82
N GLN A 465 -13.80 -7.04 -14.27
CA GLN A 465 -12.51 -7.56 -13.80
C GLN A 465 -11.36 -6.61 -14.16
N GLU A 466 -11.39 -6.04 -15.37
CA GLU A 466 -10.37 -5.11 -15.81
C GLU A 466 -10.45 -3.75 -15.10
N LEU A 467 -11.65 -3.24 -14.83
CA LEU A 467 -11.82 -2.05 -14.00
C LEU A 467 -11.25 -2.27 -12.59
N ASN A 468 -11.55 -3.40 -11.95
CA ASN A 468 -10.97 -3.77 -10.66
C ASN A 468 -9.44 -3.84 -10.73
N ARG A 469 -8.87 -4.40 -11.81
CA ARG A 469 -7.43 -4.48 -12.02
C ARG A 469 -6.79 -3.10 -12.16
N LEU A 470 -7.35 -2.23 -13.01
CA LEU A 470 -6.83 -0.89 -13.29
C LEU A 470 -6.86 0.02 -12.07
N HIS A 471 -7.88 -0.14 -11.22
CA HIS A 471 -8.08 0.69 -10.03
C HIS A 471 -7.57 0.03 -8.73
N ALA A 472 -6.86 -1.10 -8.83
CA ALA A 472 -6.33 -1.84 -7.67
C ALA A 472 -5.45 -0.98 -6.73
N ASN A 473 -4.85 0.08 -7.27
CA ASN A 473 -3.96 0.99 -6.53
C ASN A 473 -4.68 2.24 -5.98
N MET A 474 -5.97 2.42 -6.25
CA MET A 474 -6.72 3.56 -5.74
C MET A 474 -7.12 3.34 -4.28
N LYS A 475 -6.83 4.34 -3.44
CA LYS A 475 -7.23 4.33 -2.02
C LYS A 475 -8.74 4.20 -1.81
N ARG A 476 -9.53 4.72 -2.75
CA ARG A 476 -10.98 4.60 -2.77
C ARG A 476 -11.43 4.25 -4.19
N PHE A 477 -11.79 2.99 -4.40
CA PHE A 477 -12.45 2.53 -5.62
C PHE A 477 -13.59 1.59 -5.25
N TYR A 478 -14.75 1.81 -5.85
CA TYR A 478 -15.93 0.98 -5.67
C TYR A 478 -16.47 0.51 -7.03
N LEU A 479 -16.66 -0.79 -7.17
CA LEU A 479 -17.39 -1.35 -8.30
C LEU A 479 -18.74 -1.83 -7.79
N THR A 480 -19.84 -1.20 -8.20
CA THR A 480 -21.18 -1.53 -7.73
C THR A 480 -22.05 -2.01 -8.87
N ALA A 481 -23.17 -2.65 -8.53
CA ALA A 481 -24.16 -3.08 -9.50
C ALA A 481 -25.57 -2.89 -8.97
N SER A 482 -26.52 -2.73 -9.89
CA SER A 482 -27.87 -2.28 -9.56
C SER A 482 -28.93 -3.25 -10.10
N PRO A 483 -28.88 -4.53 -9.68
CA PRO A 483 -29.80 -5.55 -10.17
C PRO A 483 -31.24 -5.30 -9.72
N GLN A 484 -32.20 -5.81 -10.48
CA GLN A 484 -33.58 -5.94 -10.01
C GLN A 484 -33.69 -7.03 -8.94
N CYS A 485 -34.73 -7.00 -8.10
CA CYS A 485 -34.88 -8.00 -7.05
C CYS A 485 -35.14 -9.46 -7.51
N PRO A 486 -35.68 -9.77 -8.70
CA PRO A 486 -35.80 -11.15 -9.17
C PRO A 486 -34.42 -11.81 -9.19
N PHE A 487 -34.32 -13.00 -8.61
CA PHE A 487 -33.04 -13.69 -8.44
C PHE A 487 -33.03 -15.02 -9.20
N PRO A 488 -31.97 -15.31 -10.00
CA PRO A 488 -30.87 -14.41 -10.35
C PRO A 488 -31.33 -13.24 -11.23
N ASP A 489 -30.64 -12.09 -11.14
CA ASP A 489 -30.92 -10.95 -12.02
C ASP A 489 -30.53 -11.30 -13.47
N GLN A 490 -31.43 -11.03 -14.42
CA GLN A 490 -31.25 -11.48 -15.79
C GLN A 490 -30.04 -10.82 -16.48
N ALA A 491 -29.83 -9.52 -16.29
CA ALA A 491 -28.78 -8.79 -16.99
C ALA A 491 -27.41 -8.90 -16.30
N LEU A 492 -27.39 -9.00 -14.97
CA LEU A 492 -26.19 -8.85 -14.16
C LEU A 492 -25.72 -10.15 -13.50
N ASN A 493 -26.49 -11.25 -13.50
CA ASN A 493 -26.08 -12.46 -12.78
C ASN A 493 -24.66 -12.94 -13.12
N ASP A 494 -24.29 -12.92 -14.40
CA ASP A 494 -22.96 -13.37 -14.84
C ASP A 494 -21.84 -12.49 -14.27
N VAL A 495 -22.00 -11.16 -14.29
CA VAL A 495 -21.01 -10.25 -13.69
C VAL A 495 -21.00 -10.33 -12.16
N LEU A 496 -22.16 -10.52 -11.52
CA LEU A 496 -22.25 -10.67 -10.07
C LEU A 496 -21.57 -11.94 -9.57
N THR A 497 -21.64 -13.04 -10.33
CA THR A 497 -21.03 -14.33 -9.97
C THR A 497 -19.54 -14.41 -10.32
N ASN A 498 -19.07 -13.66 -11.32
CA ASN A 498 -17.70 -13.81 -11.83
C ASN A 498 -16.79 -12.58 -11.61
N ALA A 499 -17.32 -11.45 -11.15
CA ALA A 499 -16.54 -10.25 -10.83
C ALA A 499 -16.79 -9.77 -9.39
N GLN A 500 -15.78 -9.11 -8.82
CA GLN A 500 -15.89 -8.56 -7.47
C GLN A 500 -16.67 -7.24 -7.47
N MET A 501 -17.76 -7.24 -6.73
CA MET A 501 -18.58 -6.06 -6.47
C MET A 501 -18.37 -5.59 -5.04
N SER A 502 -18.20 -4.29 -4.86
CA SER A 502 -18.24 -3.60 -3.57
C SER A 502 -19.66 -3.62 -3.00
N ALA A 503 -20.68 -3.24 -3.75
CA ALA A 503 -22.07 -3.23 -3.27
C ALA A 503 -23.09 -3.51 -4.37
N LEU A 504 -24.27 -3.98 -3.96
CA LEU A 504 -25.44 -4.26 -4.79
C LEU A 504 -26.59 -3.35 -4.38
N TYR A 505 -27.00 -2.44 -5.27
CA TYR A 505 -28.16 -1.56 -5.09
C TYR A 505 -29.42 -2.26 -5.61
N VAL A 506 -29.84 -3.33 -4.94
CA VAL A 506 -30.92 -4.22 -5.40
C VAL A 506 -32.26 -3.49 -5.43
N GLN A 507 -32.88 -3.42 -6.60
CA GLN A 507 -34.12 -2.68 -6.83
C GLN A 507 -35.34 -3.48 -6.35
N PHE A 508 -35.75 -3.28 -5.09
CA PHE A 508 -36.93 -3.92 -4.48
C PHE A 508 -38.24 -3.17 -4.81
N TYR A 509 -38.44 -2.87 -6.09
CA TYR A 509 -39.64 -2.21 -6.64
C TYR A 509 -39.87 -2.66 -8.09
N ASN A 510 -41.00 -2.27 -8.69
CA ASN A 510 -41.46 -2.72 -10.03
C ASN A 510 -41.56 -4.25 -10.22
N ASN A 511 -41.39 -5.06 -9.17
CA ASN A 511 -41.29 -6.52 -9.23
C ASN A 511 -42.04 -7.22 -8.08
N TYR A 512 -42.29 -8.53 -8.22
CA TYR A 512 -43.00 -9.35 -7.23
C TYR A 512 -42.28 -9.42 -5.87
N CYS A 513 -40.96 -9.30 -5.88
CA CYS A 513 -40.08 -9.29 -4.72
C CYS A 513 -39.92 -7.90 -4.09
N SER A 514 -40.72 -6.91 -4.51
CA SER A 514 -40.70 -5.58 -3.92
C SER A 514 -40.98 -5.59 -2.42
N LEU A 515 -40.57 -4.53 -1.72
CA LEU A 515 -40.81 -4.40 -0.27
C LEU A 515 -42.32 -4.47 0.06
N SER A 516 -43.18 -4.04 -0.86
CA SER A 516 -44.64 -4.16 -0.74
C SER A 516 -45.26 -5.42 -1.38
N GLY A 517 -44.47 -6.24 -2.10
CA GLY A 517 -44.95 -7.31 -2.98
C GLY A 517 -45.23 -8.66 -2.31
N GLY A 518 -45.01 -8.77 -0.99
CA GLY A 518 -45.26 -9.99 -0.20
C GLY A 518 -44.23 -11.11 -0.37
N SER A 519 -43.27 -10.98 -1.27
CA SER A 519 -42.16 -11.94 -1.50
C SER A 519 -40.78 -11.27 -1.43
N PHE A 520 -40.60 -10.34 -0.49
CA PHE A 520 -39.32 -9.65 -0.27
C PHE A 520 -38.21 -10.66 0.03
N ASN A 521 -37.20 -10.73 -0.84
CA ASN A 521 -36.24 -11.83 -0.91
C ASN A 521 -34.81 -11.44 -0.49
N PHE A 522 -34.63 -10.38 0.30
CA PHE A 522 -33.32 -9.99 0.83
C PHE A 522 -32.63 -11.15 1.57
N ALA A 523 -33.31 -11.77 2.53
CA ALA A 523 -32.71 -12.81 3.37
C ALA A 523 -32.66 -14.19 2.70
N THR A 524 -33.59 -14.49 1.78
CA THR A 524 -33.71 -15.82 1.18
C THR A 524 -32.77 -16.02 0.00
N ASP A 525 -32.52 -14.96 -0.76
CA ASP A 525 -31.81 -15.03 -2.05
C ASP A 525 -30.55 -14.17 -2.02
N TRP A 526 -30.71 -12.85 -1.89
CA TRP A 526 -29.60 -11.89 -2.03
C TRP A 526 -28.53 -12.03 -0.95
N LYS A 527 -28.93 -12.16 0.32
CA LYS A 527 -28.02 -12.45 1.43
C LYS A 527 -27.28 -13.77 1.20
N ARG A 528 -28.01 -14.84 0.86
CA ARG A 528 -27.38 -16.14 0.60
C ARG A 528 -26.42 -16.09 -0.57
N PHE A 529 -26.74 -15.29 -1.59
CA PHE A 529 -25.83 -15.05 -2.69
C PHE A 529 -24.55 -14.35 -2.21
N ALA A 530 -24.65 -13.27 -1.43
CA ALA A 530 -23.47 -12.60 -0.87
C ALA A 530 -22.59 -13.58 -0.06
N GLU A 531 -23.21 -14.35 0.83
CA GLU A 531 -22.53 -15.32 1.69
C GLU A 531 -21.91 -16.51 0.92
N ASN A 532 -22.59 -17.02 -0.12
CA ASN A 532 -22.26 -18.34 -0.69
C ASN A 532 -21.86 -18.35 -2.17
N ALA A 533 -22.25 -17.35 -2.97
CA ALA A 533 -21.91 -17.28 -4.39
C ALA A 533 -21.08 -16.06 -4.82
N SER A 534 -21.19 -14.88 -4.18
CA SER A 534 -20.43 -13.70 -4.61
C SER A 534 -18.91 -13.90 -4.46
N PRO A 535 -18.09 -13.46 -5.43
CA PRO A 535 -16.63 -13.39 -5.29
C PRO A 535 -16.19 -12.51 -4.10
N ASN A 536 -16.97 -11.49 -3.75
CA ASN A 536 -16.78 -10.70 -2.54
C ASN A 536 -17.83 -11.09 -1.49
N ARG A 537 -17.43 -11.90 -0.49
CA ARG A 537 -18.32 -12.34 0.60
C ARG A 537 -18.86 -11.21 1.47
N LEU A 538 -18.15 -10.08 1.50
CA LEU A 538 -18.57 -8.89 2.23
C LEU A 538 -19.40 -7.92 1.39
N VAL A 539 -19.78 -8.29 0.17
CA VAL A 539 -20.56 -7.41 -0.69
C VAL A 539 -21.80 -6.90 0.07
N GLN A 540 -21.93 -5.58 0.12
CA GLN A 540 -23.04 -4.93 0.79
C GLN A 540 -24.27 -4.93 -0.11
N ILE A 541 -25.40 -5.34 0.44
CA ILE A 541 -26.70 -5.32 -0.19
C ILE A 541 -27.46 -4.10 0.35
N TYR A 542 -27.80 -3.20 -0.54
CA TYR A 542 -28.65 -2.05 -0.27
C TYR A 542 -30.08 -2.36 -0.70
N ILE A 543 -31.05 -1.92 0.10
CA ILE A 543 -32.46 -2.02 -0.24
C ILE A 543 -32.81 -0.82 -1.13
N GLY A 544 -32.93 -1.07 -2.44
CA GLY A 544 -33.31 -0.09 -3.44
C GLY A 544 -34.81 0.22 -3.41
N LEU A 545 -35.18 1.50 -3.31
CA LEU A 545 -36.56 1.99 -3.22
C LEU A 545 -36.79 3.22 -4.12
N PRO A 546 -38.02 3.43 -4.61
CA PRO A 546 -38.41 4.70 -5.21
C PRO A 546 -38.40 5.83 -4.17
N GLY A 547 -37.88 7.00 -4.53
CA GLY A 547 -37.81 8.17 -3.65
C GLY A 547 -39.15 8.83 -3.36
N ALA A 548 -40.13 8.68 -4.26
CA ALA A 548 -41.50 9.20 -4.12
C ALA A 548 -42.53 8.29 -4.82
N PRO A 549 -43.84 8.46 -4.54
CA PRO A 549 -44.90 7.65 -5.16
C PRO A 549 -44.94 7.62 -6.69
N ARG A 550 -44.40 8.65 -7.36
CA ARG A 550 -44.41 8.78 -8.83
C ARG A 550 -43.04 8.50 -9.47
N SER A 551 -42.03 8.15 -8.69
CA SER A 551 -40.66 7.96 -9.19
C SER A 551 -40.47 6.63 -9.91
N ALA A 552 -41.37 5.67 -9.70
CA ALA A 552 -41.39 4.37 -10.35
C ALA A 552 -42.84 3.96 -10.63
N GLY A 553 -43.04 2.96 -11.50
CA GLY A 553 -44.36 2.45 -11.83
C GLY A 553 -45.10 1.86 -10.62
N LEU A 554 -44.40 1.06 -9.80
CA LEU A 554 -44.92 0.42 -8.58
C LEU A 554 -43.82 0.25 -7.53
N GLY A 555 -44.21 0.09 -6.25
CA GLY A 555 -43.30 -0.34 -5.18
C GLY A 555 -42.76 0.78 -4.27
N TYR A 556 -43.24 2.03 -4.40
CA TYR A 556 -43.00 3.03 -3.38
C TYR A 556 -43.62 2.62 -2.04
N VAL A 557 -42.89 2.81 -0.96
CA VAL A 557 -43.29 2.48 0.41
C VAL A 557 -42.98 3.64 1.34
N GLY A 558 -43.92 4.02 2.22
CA GLY A 558 -43.64 5.04 3.23
C GLY A 558 -42.73 4.52 4.35
N ILE A 559 -42.14 5.43 5.14
CA ILE A 559 -41.20 5.08 6.22
C ILE A 559 -41.76 4.08 7.24
N GLU A 560 -43.07 4.16 7.54
CA GLU A 560 -43.70 3.22 8.48
C GLU A 560 -43.77 1.78 7.94
N GLN A 561 -43.85 1.61 6.62
CA GLN A 561 -43.77 0.28 6.02
C GLN A 561 -42.33 -0.22 5.98
N VAL A 562 -41.36 0.66 5.71
CA VAL A 562 -39.93 0.33 5.80
C VAL A 562 -39.60 -0.19 7.20
N LYS A 563 -40.00 0.52 8.25
CA LYS A 563 -39.80 0.12 9.66
C LYS A 563 -40.38 -1.24 10.02
N ARG A 564 -41.52 -1.61 9.42
CA ARG A 564 -42.18 -2.90 9.69
C ARG A 564 -41.46 -4.07 9.04
N ILE A 565 -40.86 -3.87 7.87
CA ILE A 565 -40.30 -4.94 7.05
C ILE A 565 -38.79 -5.06 7.23
N VAL A 566 -38.08 -3.93 7.19
CA VAL A 566 -36.63 -3.85 7.40
C VAL A 566 -36.36 -3.77 8.89
N ASN A 567 -36.58 -4.87 9.59
CA ASN A 567 -36.42 -4.94 11.04
C ASN A 567 -34.95 -4.98 11.47
N ARG A 568 -34.70 -5.02 12.79
CA ARG A 568 -33.35 -5.06 13.37
C ARG A 568 -32.50 -6.24 12.90
N GLN A 569 -33.09 -7.38 12.56
CA GLN A 569 -32.33 -8.52 12.02
C GLN A 569 -31.68 -8.20 10.68
N ILE A 570 -32.35 -7.41 9.83
CA ILE A 570 -31.77 -6.95 8.56
C ILE A 570 -30.79 -5.81 8.81
N LEU A 571 -31.12 -4.85 9.67
CA LEU A 571 -30.25 -3.71 9.96
C LEU A 571 -28.90 -4.12 10.57
N ASP A 572 -28.90 -5.13 11.43
CA ASP A 572 -27.71 -5.65 12.10
C ASP A 572 -26.96 -6.69 11.24
N ASP A 573 -27.48 -7.03 10.06
CA ASP A 573 -26.84 -8.00 9.16
C ASP A 573 -25.53 -7.44 8.59
N GLU A 574 -24.50 -8.30 8.52
CA GLU A 574 -23.17 -7.88 8.07
C GLU A 574 -23.18 -7.45 6.61
N ASN A 575 -23.94 -8.15 5.76
CA ASN A 575 -24.10 -7.82 4.35
C ASN A 575 -25.11 -6.69 4.12
N PHE A 576 -25.82 -6.18 5.13
CA PHE A 576 -26.69 -5.02 4.92
C PHE A 576 -25.88 -3.72 4.79
N GLY A 577 -25.95 -3.08 3.62
CA GLY A 577 -25.27 -1.83 3.30
C GLY A 577 -26.10 -0.57 3.57
N GLY A 578 -27.42 -0.67 3.57
CA GLY A 578 -28.32 0.48 3.74
C GLY A 578 -29.40 0.56 2.68
N PHE A 579 -29.71 1.77 2.22
CA PHE A 579 -30.78 2.01 1.24
C PHE A 579 -30.26 2.75 0.01
N ALA A 580 -30.78 2.38 -1.16
CA ALA A 580 -30.53 3.10 -2.41
C ALA A 580 -31.83 3.73 -2.90
N LEU A 581 -31.83 5.00 -3.29
CA LEU A 581 -33.05 5.73 -3.66
C LEU A 581 -33.01 6.22 -5.10
N TRP A 582 -34.08 5.90 -5.85
CA TRP A 582 -34.35 6.40 -7.20
C TRP A 582 -35.38 7.54 -7.18
N ASP A 583 -35.03 8.81 -7.39
CA ASP A 583 -33.69 9.42 -7.37
C ASP A 583 -33.62 10.52 -6.29
N ALA A 584 -32.49 11.23 -6.20
CA ALA A 584 -32.25 12.31 -5.24
C ALA A 584 -33.31 13.43 -5.28
N SER A 585 -33.78 13.81 -6.48
CA SER A 585 -34.78 14.86 -6.68
C SER A 585 -36.16 14.44 -6.19
N SER A 586 -36.53 13.18 -6.43
CA SER A 586 -37.76 12.61 -5.89
C SER A 586 -37.73 12.44 -4.38
N ALA A 587 -36.62 11.91 -3.84
CA ALA A 587 -36.48 11.70 -2.41
C ALA A 587 -36.52 13.03 -1.63
N GLU A 588 -35.96 14.10 -2.21
CA GLU A 588 -35.95 15.42 -1.60
C GLU A 588 -37.34 16.07 -1.53
N THR A 589 -38.05 16.02 -2.65
CA THR A 589 -39.37 16.65 -2.80
C THR A 589 -40.45 15.91 -2.00
N ASN A 590 -40.25 14.61 -1.76
CA ASN A 590 -41.13 13.79 -0.92
C ASN A 590 -40.88 14.05 0.57
N LYS A 591 -41.64 15.00 1.14
CA LYS A 591 -41.51 15.41 2.54
C LYS A 591 -42.61 14.85 3.42
N ASP A 592 -42.26 14.46 4.65
CA ASP A 592 -43.26 14.16 5.68
C ASP A 592 -43.96 15.43 6.20
N LYS A 593 -44.89 15.25 7.14
CA LYS A 593 -45.63 16.36 7.78
C LYS A 593 -44.71 17.32 8.57
N LYS A 594 -43.48 16.93 8.88
CA LYS A 594 -42.47 17.75 9.58
C LYS A 594 -41.48 18.39 8.61
N GLY A 595 -41.67 18.23 7.30
CA GLY A 595 -40.80 18.78 6.27
C GLY A 595 -39.52 17.98 6.02
N LYS A 596 -39.37 16.79 6.60
CA LYS A 596 -38.20 15.92 6.38
C LYS A 596 -38.34 15.20 5.05
N SER A 597 -37.32 15.30 4.20
CA SER A 597 -37.24 14.55 2.95
C SER A 597 -37.19 13.04 3.21
N TYR A 598 -37.53 12.24 2.20
CA TYR A 598 -37.67 10.79 2.34
C TYR A 598 -36.35 10.10 2.68
N ASP A 599 -35.25 10.52 2.07
CA ASP A 599 -33.90 10.08 2.43
C ASP A 599 -33.52 10.43 3.88
N GLN A 600 -33.93 11.61 4.39
CA GLN A 600 -33.71 11.97 5.79
C GLN A 600 -34.52 11.09 6.73
N GLN A 601 -35.77 10.76 6.37
CA GLN A 601 -36.60 9.81 7.12
C GLN A 601 -35.94 8.42 7.20
N ILE A 602 -35.35 7.96 6.09
CA ILE A 602 -34.60 6.69 6.03
C ILE A 602 -33.33 6.75 6.90
N LYS A 603 -32.53 7.81 6.76
CA LYS A 603 -31.29 7.99 7.53
C LYS A 603 -31.59 8.05 9.03
N ASP A 604 -32.63 8.78 9.43
CA ASP A 604 -33.07 8.85 10.82
C ASP A 604 -33.45 7.48 11.37
N TYR A 605 -34.14 6.66 10.57
CA TYR A 605 -34.50 5.31 10.96
C TYR A 605 -33.28 4.40 11.12
N MET A 606 -32.32 4.45 10.18
CA MET A 606 -31.08 3.67 10.29
C MET A 606 -30.28 4.04 11.54
N ASN A 607 -30.20 5.34 11.86
CA ASN A 607 -29.45 5.82 13.02
C ASN A 607 -30.15 5.54 14.35
N ASN A 608 -31.49 5.49 14.36
CA ASN A 608 -32.27 5.24 15.56
C ASN A 608 -33.52 4.38 15.25
N PRO A 609 -33.36 3.05 15.14
CA PRO A 609 -34.44 2.17 14.73
C PRO A 609 -35.55 1.95 15.78
N GLY A 610 -35.42 2.52 17.00
CA GLY A 610 -36.46 2.61 18.04
C GLY A 610 -37.39 1.39 18.27
N GLY A 611 -37.14 0.59 19.31
CA GLY A 611 -38.16 -0.29 19.95
C GLY A 611 -37.84 -1.80 20.06
N ASN A 612 -38.12 -2.36 21.24
CA ASN A 612 -37.88 -3.73 21.75
C ASN A 612 -38.66 -4.84 20.97
N PRO A 613 -38.10 -6.04 20.68
CA PRO A 613 -38.66 -7.02 19.72
C PRO A 613 -39.89 -7.83 20.14
N ASN A 614 -40.45 -7.63 21.35
CA ASN A 614 -41.27 -8.66 21.99
C ASN A 614 -42.80 -8.49 21.95
N ASN A 615 -43.39 -7.75 21.01
CA ASN A 615 -44.85 -7.54 21.10
C ASN A 615 -45.67 -7.48 19.81
N LEU A 616 -45.33 -8.25 18.77
CA LEU A 616 -46.24 -8.47 17.63
C LEU A 616 -46.21 -9.92 17.17
N THR A 617 -46.72 -10.82 17.99
CA THR A 617 -47.24 -12.12 17.52
C THR A 617 -48.72 -11.95 17.14
N ASN A 618 -49.04 -12.31 15.89
CA ASN A 618 -50.34 -12.72 15.35
C ASN A 618 -51.62 -11.97 15.79
N ASN A 619 -52.19 -11.17 14.89
CA ASN A 619 -53.44 -11.48 14.15
C ASN A 619 -54.11 -10.23 13.57
N ASN A 620 -54.79 -10.47 12.44
CA ASN A 620 -55.84 -9.67 11.80
C ASN A 620 -55.42 -8.57 10.81
N LEU A 621 -55.28 -9.04 9.56
CA LEU A 621 -55.87 -8.41 8.38
C LEU A 621 -57.30 -7.91 8.67
N THR A 622 -57.56 -6.61 8.50
CA THR A 622 -58.72 -6.03 7.79
C THR A 622 -58.66 -4.50 7.80
N ASN A 623 -59.02 -3.89 6.66
CA ASN A 623 -59.34 -2.48 6.40
C ASN A 623 -59.87 -1.68 7.61
N VAL A 624 -59.46 -0.40 7.76
CA VAL A 624 -60.37 0.76 7.88
C VAL A 624 -59.63 2.05 7.43
N ASP A 625 -60.32 2.84 6.61
CA ASP A 625 -60.00 4.19 6.12
C ASP A 625 -59.98 5.29 7.23
N ASN A 626 -59.50 6.49 6.85
CA ASN A 626 -59.83 7.85 7.38
C ASN A 626 -60.47 7.99 8.77
N VAL A 627 -59.90 8.84 9.65
CA VAL A 627 -60.60 9.93 10.41
C VAL A 627 -59.59 10.90 11.05
N ASP A 628 -60.04 12.15 11.14
CA ASP A 628 -59.47 13.41 11.62
C ASP A 628 -59.10 13.56 13.12
N ASN A 629 -58.27 14.60 13.37
CA ASN A 629 -58.23 15.63 14.45
C ASN A 629 -58.55 15.38 15.95
N ALA A 630 -57.85 16.21 16.75
CA ALA A 630 -58.03 16.66 18.15
C ALA A 630 -57.39 15.76 19.24
N ASP A 631 -56.74 16.26 20.30
CA ASP A 631 -56.81 17.57 20.96
C ASP A 631 -55.56 17.89 21.84
N VAL A 632 -55.54 19.14 22.30
CA VAL A 632 -54.57 19.94 23.10
C VAL A 632 -54.53 19.57 24.59
N ASP A 633 -53.38 19.70 25.29
CA ASP A 633 -53.29 20.54 26.52
C ASP A 633 -51.84 20.86 26.97
N MET A 634 -51.69 22.05 27.55
CA MET A 634 -50.49 22.76 27.95
C MET A 634 -50.16 22.63 29.45
N ASP A 635 -48.91 23.02 29.75
CA ASP A 635 -48.51 23.92 30.84
C ASP A 635 -47.85 23.34 32.12
N LYS A 636 -46.58 23.73 32.34
CA LYS A 636 -46.15 24.58 33.49
C LYS A 636 -44.62 24.86 33.49
N LYS A 637 -44.29 26.15 33.36
CA LYS A 637 -43.03 26.81 33.82
C LYS A 637 -43.08 26.94 35.37
N LYS A 638 -42.01 27.09 36.18
CA LYS A 638 -40.86 28.05 36.20
C LYS A 638 -40.00 27.75 37.50
N PRO A 639 -38.99 28.56 37.94
CA PRO A 639 -37.55 28.23 38.04
C PRO A 639 -36.94 28.27 39.48
N LEU A 640 -35.62 28.01 39.66
CA LEU A 640 -34.64 28.80 40.46
C LEU A 640 -33.29 28.07 40.71
N ASP A 641 -32.24 28.88 40.79
CA ASP A 641 -30.79 28.65 40.96
C ASP A 641 -30.35 27.87 42.21
N VAL A 642 -29.12 27.27 42.20
CA VAL A 642 -28.06 27.44 43.25
C VAL A 642 -26.66 27.04 42.68
N ASP A 643 -25.67 27.91 42.92
CA ASP A 643 -24.20 27.77 42.79
C ASP A 643 -23.58 26.51 43.45
N VAL A 644 -22.45 25.98 42.93
CA VAL A 644 -21.26 25.57 43.75
C VAL A 644 -19.96 25.56 42.92
N ASP A 645 -19.10 26.54 43.23
CA ASP A 645 -17.68 26.49 43.59
C ASP A 645 -16.65 25.62 42.82
N MET A 646 -15.64 26.31 42.27
CA MET A 646 -14.39 25.79 41.73
C MET A 646 -13.29 25.87 42.80
N ASP A 647 -12.75 24.73 43.26
CA ASP A 647 -11.30 24.51 43.44
C ASP A 647 -10.97 23.26 44.28
N LYS A 648 -9.77 22.71 44.00
CA LYS A 648 -8.98 21.71 44.75
C LYS A 648 -9.00 20.27 44.19
N LYS A 649 -8.01 19.99 43.33
CA LYS A 649 -7.25 18.73 43.43
C LYS A 649 -5.73 19.00 43.41
N LYS A 650 -5.10 18.75 44.55
CA LYS A 650 -3.66 18.51 44.68
C LYS A 650 -3.32 17.10 44.16
N PRO A 651 -2.10 16.86 43.66
CA PRO A 651 -1.67 15.55 43.17
C PRO A 651 -1.32 14.61 44.34
N LEU A 652 -1.61 13.33 44.15
CA LEU A 652 -1.16 12.23 45.01
C LEU A 652 -0.10 11.45 44.22
N ASP A 653 1.13 11.52 44.73
CA ASP A 653 2.23 10.64 44.36
C ASP A 653 1.89 9.18 44.68
N VAL A 654 2.20 8.29 43.74
CA VAL A 654 2.48 6.88 44.05
C VAL A 654 3.76 6.51 43.31
N ASP A 655 4.82 6.40 44.10
CA ASP A 655 6.07 5.69 43.76
C ASP A 655 5.75 4.27 43.26
N VAL A 656 6.21 3.95 42.05
CA VAL A 656 6.51 2.56 41.67
C VAL A 656 7.92 2.54 41.09
N ASP A 657 8.81 2.01 41.92
CA ASP A 657 10.18 1.58 41.69
C ASP A 657 10.45 1.07 40.25
N MET A 658 11.29 1.79 39.50
CA MET A 658 11.77 1.45 38.15
C MET A 658 13.29 1.36 38.05
N ASP A 659 14.01 1.05 39.14
CA ASP A 659 15.45 0.82 39.06
C ASP A 659 15.77 -0.65 38.76
N LYS A 660 15.80 -1.00 37.46
CA LYS A 660 16.71 -2.02 36.84
C LYS A 660 16.49 -2.31 35.34
N LYS A 661 16.07 -1.33 34.54
CA LYS A 661 16.24 -1.39 33.08
C LYS A 661 17.22 -0.30 32.66
N LYS A 662 18.24 -0.68 31.88
CA LYS A 662 19.16 0.28 31.25
C LYS A 662 18.33 1.43 30.63
N PRO A 663 18.72 2.69 30.80
CA PRO A 663 17.91 3.82 30.35
C PRO A 663 17.63 3.71 28.85
N PHE A 664 16.36 3.83 28.49
CA PHE A 664 15.94 4.01 27.11
C PHE A 664 16.56 5.33 26.64
N ASP A 665 17.41 5.27 25.62
CA ASP A 665 18.06 6.45 25.06
C ASP A 665 17.03 7.25 24.25
N LEU A 666 16.45 8.27 24.88
CA LEU A 666 15.50 9.22 24.29
C LEU A 666 16.13 10.06 23.17
N ASN A 667 17.44 9.92 22.94
CA ASN A 667 18.21 10.62 21.93
C ASN A 667 18.74 9.66 20.83
N LYS A 668 17.88 8.83 20.22
CA LYS A 668 18.18 8.13 18.95
C LYS A 668 17.23 8.58 17.84
N PRO A 669 17.69 8.91 16.61
CA PRO A 669 16.81 9.34 15.55
C PRO A 669 16.26 8.08 14.90
N LYS A 670 14.93 7.97 14.84
CA LYS A 670 14.29 6.72 14.44
C LYS A 670 14.35 6.47 12.91
N PHE A 671 14.65 7.48 12.08
CA PHE A 671 14.51 7.38 10.61
C PHE A 671 15.50 8.25 9.81
N LYS A 672 15.87 7.76 8.60
CA LYS A 672 16.69 8.47 7.59
C LYS A 672 15.78 9.01 6.48
N PRO A 673 16.02 10.22 5.94
CA PRO A 673 15.32 10.67 4.73
C PRO A 673 15.70 9.77 3.53
N PRO A 674 14.91 9.76 2.46
CA PRO A 674 15.19 8.95 1.28
C PRO A 674 16.51 9.36 0.62
N LYS A 675 17.38 8.39 0.31
CA LYS A 675 18.54 8.63 -0.54
C LYS A 675 18.07 9.12 -1.91
N GLY A 676 18.69 10.17 -2.45
CA GLY A 676 18.28 10.74 -3.73
C GLY A 676 18.56 12.23 -3.85
N VAL A 677 17.62 12.97 -4.45
CA VAL A 677 17.77 14.41 -4.71
C VAL A 677 16.83 15.19 -3.79
N ALA A 678 17.44 16.12 -3.03
CA ALA A 678 16.73 17.11 -2.24
C ALA A 678 16.77 18.46 -2.95
N VAL A 679 15.66 19.21 -2.98
CA VAL A 679 15.62 20.54 -3.61
C VAL A 679 15.03 21.57 -2.65
N TYR A 680 15.68 22.73 -2.55
CA TYR A 680 15.04 23.90 -1.94
C TYR A 680 13.93 24.40 -2.87
N TRP A 681 12.80 24.80 -2.31
CA TRP A 681 11.65 25.33 -3.05
C TRP A 681 11.04 26.48 -2.26
N GLY A 682 10.72 27.58 -2.92
CA GLY A 682 10.05 28.73 -2.30
C GLY A 682 10.69 30.06 -2.62
N GLN A 683 11.98 30.11 -2.97
CA GLN A 683 12.67 31.39 -3.25
C GLN A 683 12.80 31.75 -4.73
N ASN A 684 12.45 30.84 -5.65
CA ASN A 684 12.34 31.12 -7.08
C ASN A 684 13.66 31.64 -7.72
N SER A 685 14.78 30.99 -7.40
CA SER A 685 16.13 31.37 -7.87
C SER A 685 16.27 31.31 -9.40
N GLY A 686 15.57 30.38 -10.05
CA GLY A 686 15.59 30.18 -11.51
C GLY A 686 14.64 31.09 -12.29
N GLY A 687 13.71 31.77 -11.59
CA GLY A 687 12.57 32.44 -12.22
C GLY A 687 11.50 31.46 -12.69
N GLY A 688 10.23 31.87 -12.61
CA GLY A 688 9.11 31.04 -13.06
C GLY A 688 8.79 29.83 -12.18
N GLN A 689 9.18 29.83 -10.89
CA GLN A 689 8.79 28.79 -9.93
C GLN A 689 7.28 28.54 -9.99
N VAL A 690 6.93 27.26 -10.05
CA VAL A 690 5.56 26.75 -10.09
C VAL A 690 5.17 26.17 -8.73
N ARG A 691 3.91 25.80 -8.57
CA ARG A 691 3.37 25.21 -7.33
C ARG A 691 4.20 24.02 -6.84
N LEU A 692 4.24 23.86 -5.52
CA LEU A 692 4.96 22.78 -4.83
C LEU A 692 4.55 21.40 -5.38
N ARG A 693 3.25 21.21 -5.66
CA ARG A 693 2.71 20.00 -6.28
C ARG A 693 3.47 19.54 -7.52
N HIS A 694 3.77 20.46 -8.44
CA HIS A 694 4.49 20.14 -9.66
C HIS A 694 5.89 19.62 -9.36
N THR A 695 6.59 20.23 -8.40
CA THR A 695 7.91 19.74 -7.98
C THR A 695 7.81 18.32 -7.42
N CYS A 696 6.73 18.00 -6.71
CA CYS A 696 6.49 16.69 -6.13
C CYS A 696 5.99 15.63 -7.13
N ASP A 697 5.46 16.03 -8.29
CA ASP A 697 5.14 15.12 -9.38
C ASP A 697 6.39 14.66 -10.14
N ARG A 698 7.54 15.31 -9.93
CA ARG A 698 8.77 14.98 -10.63
C ARG A 698 9.50 13.84 -9.92
N ASP A 699 9.76 12.76 -10.65
CA ASP A 699 10.55 11.62 -10.17
C ASP A 699 11.99 11.96 -9.84
N ALA A 700 12.50 13.05 -10.43
CA ALA A 700 13.81 13.61 -10.14
C ALA A 700 14.00 13.98 -8.68
N VAL A 701 12.93 14.26 -7.92
CA VAL A 701 12.97 14.85 -6.58
C VAL A 701 12.42 13.88 -5.53
N ASP A 702 13.15 13.68 -4.43
CA ASP A 702 12.73 12.82 -3.32
C ASP A 702 12.38 13.60 -2.05
N THR A 703 13.05 14.73 -1.84
CA THR A 703 12.85 15.63 -0.69
C THR A 703 12.67 17.06 -1.18
N VAL A 704 11.63 17.75 -0.69
CA VAL A 704 11.43 19.18 -0.92
C VAL A 704 11.61 19.93 0.39
N ILE A 705 12.41 21.00 0.34
CA ILE A 705 12.77 21.83 1.48
C ILE A 705 12.12 23.21 1.28
N LEU A 706 11.06 23.49 2.04
CA LEU A 706 10.29 24.73 1.96
C LEU A 706 11.12 25.90 2.50
N SER A 707 11.34 26.89 1.66
CA SER A 707 12.32 27.95 1.85
C SER A 707 11.63 29.31 1.84
N PHE A 708 11.36 29.97 2.97
CA PHE A 708 11.87 29.71 4.33
C PHE A 708 10.98 30.28 5.45
N LEU A 709 11.22 29.82 6.68
CA LEU A 709 11.04 30.63 7.90
C LEU A 709 12.26 31.54 8.10
N THR A 710 12.14 32.77 7.61
CA THR A 710 13.23 33.76 7.50
C THR A 710 13.50 34.56 8.78
N SER A 711 12.56 34.58 9.74
CA SER A 711 12.76 35.25 11.03
C SER A 711 12.13 34.44 12.14
N PHE A 712 12.81 34.38 13.28
CA PHE A 712 12.34 33.77 14.52
C PHE A 712 13.16 34.33 15.73
N PRO A 713 12.57 34.40 16.95
CA PRO A 713 11.33 33.76 17.39
C PRO A 713 10.04 34.41 16.86
N LYS A 714 10.09 35.68 16.47
CA LYS A 714 8.97 36.29 15.75
C LYS A 714 8.93 35.75 14.31
N MET A 715 7.98 34.85 14.07
CA MET A 715 7.89 34.09 12.82
C MET A 715 7.59 35.00 11.62
N VAL A 716 8.45 34.93 10.60
CA VAL A 716 8.20 35.49 9.27
C VAL A 716 8.51 34.45 8.22
N LEU A 717 7.47 34.00 7.51
CA LEU A 717 7.60 33.12 6.37
C LEU A 717 7.75 33.94 5.08
N ASN A 718 8.55 33.43 4.15
CA ASN A 718 8.67 33.98 2.81
C ASN A 718 8.78 32.82 1.82
N PHE A 719 7.83 32.71 0.90
CA PHE A 719 7.85 31.74 -0.20
C PHE A 719 7.75 32.46 -1.55
N SER A 720 8.37 33.64 -1.64
CA SER A 720 8.42 34.47 -2.84
C SER A 720 7.02 34.68 -3.43
N ASN A 721 6.82 34.29 -4.68
CA ASN A 721 5.56 34.41 -5.41
C ASN A 721 4.54 33.29 -5.14
N MET A 722 4.78 32.38 -4.19
CA MET A 722 3.92 31.20 -3.96
C MET A 722 2.89 31.37 -2.85
N CYS A 723 3.01 32.39 -2.02
CA CYS A 723 2.05 32.66 -0.95
C CYS A 723 2.07 34.15 -0.56
N TRP A 724 0.88 34.76 -0.46
CA TRP A 724 0.72 36.18 -0.15
C TRP A 724 -0.38 36.47 0.88
N GLN A 725 -1.23 35.49 1.19
CA GLN A 725 -2.28 35.63 2.20
C GLN A 725 -1.64 35.65 3.59
N THR A 726 -2.23 36.39 4.53
CA THR A 726 -1.74 36.51 5.90
C THR A 726 -2.88 36.38 6.91
N PHE A 727 -2.54 35.87 8.08
CA PHE A 727 -3.34 36.07 9.30
C PHE A 727 -3.36 37.55 9.71
N PRO A 728 -4.26 37.96 10.63
CA PRO A 728 -4.35 39.33 11.11
C PRO A 728 -3.05 39.86 11.73
N ASP A 729 -2.22 38.99 12.30
CA ASP A 729 -0.92 39.34 12.91
C ASP A 729 0.22 39.55 11.89
N GLY A 730 -0.05 39.24 10.61
CA GLY A 730 0.89 39.35 9.50
C GLY A 730 1.67 38.07 9.18
N LEU A 731 1.49 36.97 9.91
CA LEU A 731 2.06 35.67 9.56
C LEU A 731 1.40 35.15 8.28
N LEU A 732 2.18 34.55 7.36
CA LEU A 732 1.60 34.01 6.12
C LEU A 732 0.60 32.88 6.42
N HIS A 733 -0.49 32.86 5.66
CA HIS A 733 -1.48 31.79 5.62
C HIS A 733 -1.51 31.17 4.22
N CYS A 734 -0.86 30.03 4.06
CA CYS A 734 -0.53 29.44 2.76
C CYS A 734 -1.34 28.18 2.50
N LYS A 735 -2.66 28.32 2.33
CA LYS A 735 -3.57 27.21 2.06
C LYS A 735 -3.14 26.34 0.88
N ASP A 736 -2.70 26.97 -0.21
CA ASP A 736 -2.23 26.25 -1.40
C ASP A 736 -0.98 25.39 -1.12
N ILE A 737 -0.07 25.91 -0.28
CA ILE A 737 1.11 25.16 0.15
C ILE A 737 0.70 24.04 1.13
N ALA A 738 -0.30 24.26 2.00
CA ALA A 738 -0.85 23.24 2.88
C ALA A 738 -1.36 22.01 2.12
N ASP A 739 -2.19 22.24 1.11
CA ASP A 739 -2.73 21.17 0.27
C ASP A 739 -1.63 20.45 -0.51
N ASP A 740 -0.62 21.19 -0.98
CA ASP A 740 0.49 20.62 -1.72
C ASP A 740 1.47 19.85 -0.81
N ILE A 741 1.68 20.24 0.45
CA ILE A 741 2.45 19.45 1.44
C ILE A 741 1.82 18.06 1.59
N LYS A 742 0.50 18.00 1.82
CA LYS A 742 -0.24 16.73 1.96
C LYS A 742 -0.16 15.91 0.67
N TYR A 743 -0.22 16.56 -0.49
CA TYR A 743 -0.06 15.90 -1.80
C TYR A 743 1.35 15.30 -1.99
N CYS A 744 2.40 16.06 -1.67
CA CYS A 744 3.78 15.59 -1.75
C CYS A 744 4.01 14.37 -0.85
N GLN A 745 3.50 14.42 0.40
CA GLN A 745 3.58 13.31 1.34
C GLN A 745 2.81 12.08 0.85
N LEU A 746 1.65 12.29 0.21
CA LEU A 746 0.89 11.21 -0.44
C LEU A 746 1.66 10.55 -1.58
N LYS A 747 2.46 11.32 -2.33
CA LYS A 747 3.38 10.85 -3.38
C LYS A 747 4.68 10.24 -2.80
N GLY A 748 4.79 10.11 -1.48
CA GLY A 748 5.96 9.56 -0.80
C GLY A 748 7.17 10.50 -0.76
N LYS A 749 7.01 11.78 -1.11
CA LYS A 749 8.05 12.80 -1.01
C LYS A 749 8.17 13.26 0.45
N THR A 750 9.40 13.54 0.90
CA THR A 750 9.63 14.15 2.21
C THR A 750 9.51 15.67 2.09
N VAL A 751 8.74 16.33 2.97
CA VAL A 751 8.58 17.79 2.95
C VAL A 751 9.06 18.39 4.27
N LEU A 752 10.14 19.18 4.21
CA LEU A 752 10.76 19.84 5.37
C LEU A 752 10.49 21.34 5.32
N LEU A 753 10.34 21.98 6.48
CA LEU A 753 10.40 23.45 6.57
C LEU A 753 11.83 23.89 6.93
N SER A 754 12.45 24.72 6.09
CA SER A 754 13.77 25.26 6.38
C SER A 754 13.70 26.59 7.12
N LEU A 755 14.57 26.72 8.12
CA LEU A 755 14.73 27.88 8.99
C LEU A 755 16.04 28.57 8.68
N GLY A 756 15.99 29.89 8.50
CA GLY A 756 17.16 30.73 8.30
C GLY A 756 17.22 31.33 6.89
N GLY A 757 18.31 31.03 6.18
CA GLY A 757 18.67 31.57 4.86
C GLY A 757 19.37 32.93 4.90
N ALA A 758 20.03 33.30 3.81
CA ALA A 758 20.91 34.47 3.69
C ALA A 758 20.27 35.84 4.00
N SER A 759 18.94 35.98 3.83
CA SER A 759 18.23 37.26 3.97
C SER A 759 17.45 37.40 5.28
N GLY A 760 17.53 36.41 6.16
CA GLY A 760 16.74 36.33 7.38
C GLY A 760 17.30 37.13 8.57
N THR A 761 16.49 37.26 9.63
CA THR A 761 16.92 37.78 10.94
C THR A 761 16.44 36.83 12.01
N TYR A 762 17.37 36.05 12.55
CA TYR A 762 17.02 34.92 13.41
C TYR A 762 18.08 34.66 14.48
N GLY A 763 17.65 34.12 15.61
CA GLY A 763 18.52 33.82 16.75
C GLY A 763 17.75 33.87 18.06
N PHE A 764 18.33 33.30 19.11
CA PHE A 764 17.75 33.33 20.45
C PHE A 764 18.63 34.17 21.39
N SER A 765 18.03 34.73 22.44
CA SER A 765 18.74 35.38 23.54
C SER A 765 19.30 34.36 24.55
N SER A 766 18.72 33.15 24.61
CA SER A 766 19.10 32.09 25.54
C SER A 766 18.64 30.70 25.07
N ASP A 767 19.20 29.65 25.69
CA ASP A 767 18.77 28.27 25.47
C ASP A 767 17.32 28.00 25.93
N ASP A 768 16.82 28.75 26.92
CA ASP A 768 15.43 28.62 27.38
C ASP A 768 14.43 29.17 26.36
N GLU A 769 14.73 30.33 25.76
CA GLU A 769 13.93 30.87 24.66
C GLU A 769 13.95 29.93 23.45
N ALA A 770 15.10 29.33 23.15
CA ALA A 770 15.23 28.31 22.11
C ALA A 770 14.34 27.09 22.38
N ARG A 771 14.31 26.55 23.61
CA ARG A 771 13.42 25.43 23.96
C ARG A 771 11.94 25.79 23.86
N GLN A 772 11.58 26.99 24.32
CA GLN A 772 10.19 27.48 24.19
C GLN A 772 9.78 27.62 22.73
N PHE A 773 10.69 28.12 21.88
CA PHE A 773 10.42 28.24 20.46
C PHE A 773 10.33 26.88 19.74
N ALA A 774 11.07 25.85 20.19
CA ALA A 774 10.89 24.49 19.69
C ALA A 774 9.46 23.97 19.92
N GLN A 775 8.86 24.29 21.08
CA GLN A 775 7.45 24.00 21.36
C GLN A 775 6.53 24.78 20.40
N THR A 776 6.80 26.08 20.18
CA THR A 776 6.04 26.88 19.19
C THR A 776 6.09 26.27 17.79
N MET A 777 7.25 25.81 17.33
CA MET A 777 7.39 25.13 16.03
C MET A 777 6.58 23.83 15.99
N TYR A 778 6.66 23.02 17.04
CA TYR A 778 5.86 21.79 17.18
C TYR A 778 4.35 22.06 17.11
N ASP A 779 3.88 23.14 17.75
CA ASP A 779 2.46 23.51 17.77
C ASP A 779 1.97 24.18 16.48
N THR A 780 2.87 24.81 15.72
CA THR A 780 2.54 25.60 14.52
C THR A 780 2.66 24.80 13.23
N PHE A 781 3.71 23.98 13.11
CA PHE A 781 4.03 23.24 11.88
C PHE A 781 4.10 21.73 12.11
N GLY A 782 4.27 21.31 13.36
CA GLY A 782 4.21 19.91 13.79
C GLY A 782 2.78 19.46 14.14
N PRO A 783 2.65 18.32 14.86
CA PRO A 783 1.37 17.73 15.22
C PRO A 783 0.69 18.38 16.44
N GLY A 784 1.31 19.39 17.06
CA GLY A 784 0.63 20.22 18.05
C GLY A 784 -0.38 21.16 17.40
N HIS A 785 -0.95 22.09 18.17
CA HIS A 785 -2.00 22.98 17.69
C HIS A 785 -1.82 24.41 18.21
N THR A 786 -1.92 25.38 17.30
CA THR A 786 -2.14 26.81 17.60
C THR A 786 -3.27 27.37 16.74
N ALA A 787 -3.80 28.56 17.07
CA ALA A 787 -4.90 29.18 16.34
C ALA A 787 -4.49 29.59 14.90
N GLU A 788 -3.26 30.05 14.71
CA GLU A 788 -2.74 30.54 13.43
C GLU A 788 -1.68 29.58 12.91
N ARG A 789 -2.10 28.65 12.03
CA ARG A 789 -1.23 27.67 11.39
C ARG A 789 -1.03 28.02 9.92
N PRO A 790 0.18 28.41 9.49
CA PRO A 790 0.45 28.82 8.11
C PRO A 790 0.09 27.77 7.06
N PHE A 791 0.13 26.49 7.44
CA PHE A 791 -0.22 25.39 6.56
C PHE A 791 -1.50 24.67 7.01
N ASP A 792 -2.44 25.37 7.64
CA ASP A 792 -3.70 24.80 8.12
C ASP A 792 -3.48 23.50 8.92
N ASP A 793 -4.08 22.40 8.48
CA ASP A 793 -4.00 21.06 9.06
C ASP A 793 -2.79 20.25 8.56
N ALA A 794 -1.99 20.77 7.62
CA ALA A 794 -0.81 20.09 7.15
C ALA A 794 0.29 20.08 8.23
N VAL A 795 0.99 18.95 8.32
CA VAL A 795 2.10 18.71 9.25
C VAL A 795 3.33 18.40 8.42
N VAL A 796 4.41 19.16 8.59
CA VAL A 796 5.67 18.90 7.87
C VAL A 796 6.37 17.65 8.42
N ASP A 797 7.16 16.98 7.58
CA ASP A 797 7.90 15.77 7.98
C ASP A 797 9.12 16.09 8.87
N GLY A 798 9.47 17.37 9.02
CA GLY A 798 10.64 17.78 9.76
C GLY A 798 11.09 19.21 9.50
N TYR A 799 12.26 19.53 10.03
CA TYR A 799 12.86 20.87 9.97
C TYR A 799 14.28 20.81 9.42
N ASP A 800 14.62 21.80 8.60
CA ASP A 800 15.97 22.03 8.08
C ASP A 800 16.58 23.30 8.68
N PHE A 801 17.85 23.20 9.09
CA PHE A 801 18.58 24.29 9.72
C PHE A 801 19.57 24.86 8.69
N ASP A 802 19.15 25.91 8.00
CA ASP A 802 19.97 26.69 7.07
C ASP A 802 20.40 28.00 7.73
N MET A 803 21.09 27.86 8.87
CA MET A 803 21.60 29.00 9.63
C MET A 803 22.93 29.45 9.02
N GLU A 804 22.98 30.67 8.50
CA GLU A 804 24.19 31.21 7.86
C GLU A 804 25.06 32.07 8.81
N THR A 805 24.61 32.26 10.04
CA THR A 805 25.33 32.99 11.10
C THR A 805 25.28 32.23 12.42
N SER A 806 26.36 32.27 13.21
CA SER A 806 26.38 31.69 14.56
C SER A 806 25.39 32.40 15.48
N GLY A 807 24.69 31.66 16.35
CA GLY A 807 23.70 32.20 17.27
C GLY A 807 23.59 31.40 18.57
N VAL A 808 23.12 32.05 19.63
CA VAL A 808 22.82 31.40 20.91
C VAL A 808 21.59 30.51 20.76
N GLY A 809 21.55 29.38 21.46
CA GLY A 809 20.35 28.54 21.58
C GLY A 809 20.16 27.46 20.50
N TYR A 810 20.90 27.46 19.39
CA TYR A 810 20.64 26.51 18.30
C TYR A 810 20.79 25.03 18.69
N VAL A 811 21.76 24.70 19.56
CA VAL A 811 21.92 23.33 20.08
C VAL A 811 20.70 22.93 20.91
N ALA A 812 20.28 23.79 21.84
CA ALA A 812 19.12 23.55 22.69
C ALA A 812 17.83 23.42 21.88
N PHE A 813 17.66 24.26 20.86
CA PHE A 813 16.53 24.23 19.93
C PHE A 813 16.48 22.88 19.17
N ALA A 814 17.59 22.44 18.58
CA ALA A 814 17.68 21.19 17.83
C ALA A 814 17.44 19.95 18.72
N GLN A 815 17.97 19.94 19.94
CA GLN A 815 17.76 18.84 20.89
C GLN A 815 16.30 18.78 21.35
N GLU A 816 15.66 19.94 21.58
CA GLU A 816 14.28 19.99 22.00
C GLU A 816 13.30 19.58 20.88
N LEU A 817 13.56 19.96 19.62
CA LEU A 817 12.79 19.45 18.48
C LEU A 817 12.89 17.92 18.36
N ASN A 818 14.08 17.35 18.53
CA ASN A 818 14.28 15.89 18.58
C ASN A 818 13.46 15.25 19.71
N ARG A 819 13.48 15.86 20.91
CA ARG A 819 12.73 15.36 22.08
C ARG A 819 11.21 15.38 21.84
N LEU A 820 10.69 16.52 21.38
CA LEU A 820 9.25 16.73 21.16
C LEU A 820 8.69 15.75 20.12
N HIS A 821 9.44 15.46 19.06
CA HIS A 821 9.01 14.56 17.99
C HIS A 821 9.45 13.11 18.19
N SER A 822 10.02 12.75 19.34
CA SER A 822 10.51 11.38 19.63
C SER A 822 9.44 10.29 19.53
N HIS A 823 8.17 10.64 19.67
CA HIS A 823 7.03 9.74 19.53
C HIS A 823 6.56 9.57 18.07
N MET A 824 6.98 10.43 17.14
CA MET A 824 6.55 10.36 15.74
C MET A 824 7.18 9.17 15.03
N LYS A 825 6.39 8.53 14.15
CA LYS A 825 6.86 7.44 13.27
C LYS A 825 7.71 7.94 12.10
N LYS A 826 7.68 9.23 11.76
CA LYS A 826 8.50 9.86 10.72
C LYS A 826 8.78 11.31 11.14
N PHE A 827 10.04 11.62 11.47
CA PHE A 827 10.50 12.97 11.79
C PHE A 827 11.95 13.10 11.34
N TYR A 828 12.27 14.21 10.66
CA TYR A 828 13.63 14.50 10.21
C TYR A 828 14.10 15.85 10.73
N LEU A 829 15.28 15.85 11.35
CA LEU A 829 16.01 17.07 11.61
C LEU A 829 17.21 17.12 10.69
N THR A 830 17.34 18.17 9.90
CA THR A 830 18.41 18.31 8.91
C THR A 830 19.10 19.65 9.06
N ALA A 831 20.29 19.78 8.47
CA ALA A 831 21.09 20.99 8.54
C ALA A 831 21.81 21.23 7.21
N ALA A 832 22.01 22.49 6.84
CA ALA A 832 22.64 22.89 5.57
C ALA A 832 23.93 23.69 5.78
N PRO A 833 24.99 23.09 6.35
CA PRO A 833 26.26 23.78 6.55
C PRO A 833 26.96 24.10 5.21
N GLN A 834 27.83 25.10 5.22
CA GLN A 834 28.81 25.28 4.15
C GLN A 834 29.89 24.20 4.19
N CYS A 835 30.62 23.96 3.10
CA CYS A 835 31.65 22.93 3.07
C CYS A 835 32.87 23.13 4.00
N PRO A 836 33.29 24.34 4.43
CA PRO A 836 34.37 24.49 5.39
C PRO A 836 34.05 23.74 6.69
N TYR A 837 34.97 22.90 7.15
CA TYR A 837 34.76 22.07 8.34
C TYR A 837 35.70 22.47 9.50
N PRO A 838 35.18 22.63 10.73
CA PRO A 838 33.76 22.64 11.10
C PRO A 838 33.04 23.88 10.56
N ASP A 839 31.75 23.75 10.27
CA ASP A 839 30.92 24.87 9.84
C ASP A 839 30.80 25.92 10.97
N GLN A 840 30.90 27.20 10.62
CA GLN A 840 30.93 28.30 11.60
C GLN A 840 29.59 28.51 12.32
N ALA A 841 28.46 28.30 11.65
CA ALA A 841 27.14 28.54 12.22
C ALA A 841 26.56 27.29 12.89
N LEU A 842 26.77 26.12 12.28
CA LEU A 842 26.12 24.86 12.63
C LEU A 842 27.08 23.82 13.23
N GLY A 843 28.39 24.09 13.32
CA GLY A 843 29.37 23.12 13.83
C GLY A 843 29.03 22.56 15.21
N ASP A 844 28.62 23.41 16.15
CA ASP A 844 28.21 22.98 17.49
C ASP A 844 26.90 22.19 17.48
N VAL A 845 25.96 22.57 16.61
CA VAL A 845 24.68 21.86 16.41
C VAL A 845 24.94 20.46 15.85
N LEU A 846 25.74 20.36 14.78
CA LEU A 846 26.11 19.11 14.13
C LEU A 846 26.83 18.14 15.07
N LYS A 847 27.62 18.67 16.02
CA LYS A 847 28.32 17.90 17.04
C LYS A 847 27.42 17.43 18.19
N SER A 848 26.35 18.17 18.48
CA SER A 848 25.61 18.03 19.76
C SER A 848 24.17 17.54 19.59
N ALA A 849 23.57 17.75 18.43
CA ALA A 849 22.20 17.35 18.12
C ALA A 849 22.18 16.23 17.07
N GLN A 850 21.09 15.47 17.08
CA GLN A 850 20.92 14.36 16.15
C GLN A 850 20.35 14.85 14.84
N MET A 851 21.14 14.75 13.78
CA MET A 851 20.71 15.05 12.42
C MET A 851 20.41 13.78 11.66
N SER A 852 19.29 13.76 10.95
CA SER A 852 18.89 12.70 10.03
C SER A 852 19.69 12.80 8.71
N ALA A 853 19.89 14.03 8.22
CA ALA A 853 20.74 14.32 7.07
C ALA A 853 21.42 15.71 7.17
N VAL A 854 22.49 15.88 6.40
CA VAL A 854 23.26 17.12 6.30
C VAL A 854 23.45 17.48 4.82
N TYR A 855 22.91 18.63 4.41
CA TYR A 855 22.93 19.16 3.05
C TYR A 855 24.12 20.11 2.85
N ILE A 856 25.31 19.55 2.65
CA ILE A 856 26.57 20.31 2.68
C ILE A 856 26.74 21.13 1.40
N GLN A 857 26.86 22.45 1.52
CA GLN A 857 26.96 23.36 0.39
C GLN A 857 28.39 23.36 -0.19
N PHE A 858 28.65 22.54 -1.21
CA PHE A 858 29.95 22.44 -1.90
C PHE A 858 30.09 23.47 -3.03
N TYR A 859 29.77 24.73 -2.71
CA TYR A 859 29.87 25.87 -3.61
C TYR A 859 30.16 27.17 -2.81
N ASN A 860 30.45 28.28 -3.49
CA ASN A 860 30.88 29.56 -2.88
C ASN A 860 32.11 29.50 -1.95
N ASN A 861 32.84 28.38 -1.90
CA ASN A 861 33.93 28.13 -0.95
C ASN A 861 35.10 27.36 -1.59
N TYR A 862 36.27 27.39 -0.92
CA TYR A 862 37.51 26.72 -1.38
C TYR A 862 37.36 25.20 -1.54
N CYS A 863 36.47 24.59 -0.75
CA CYS A 863 36.15 23.17 -0.75
C CYS A 863 35.01 22.80 -1.71
N SER A 864 34.64 23.70 -2.63
CA SER A 864 33.61 23.42 -3.64
C SER A 864 33.97 22.21 -4.53
N LEU A 865 32.96 21.62 -5.18
CA LEU A 865 33.16 20.43 -6.02
C LEU A 865 34.03 20.69 -7.25
N SER A 866 34.03 21.92 -7.77
CA SER A 866 34.97 22.39 -8.80
C SER A 866 36.31 22.88 -8.24
N GLY A 867 36.45 23.00 -6.93
CA GLY A 867 37.67 23.40 -6.26
C GLY A 867 38.64 22.24 -6.06
N GLY A 868 39.95 22.54 -6.00
CA GLY A 868 41.00 21.54 -5.77
C GLY A 868 41.06 20.98 -4.34
N SER A 869 40.08 21.28 -3.48
CA SER A 869 40.06 20.90 -2.06
C SER A 869 38.70 20.39 -1.60
N PHE A 870 37.96 19.73 -2.50
CA PHE A 870 36.72 19.03 -2.17
C PHE A 870 36.92 18.03 -1.02
N ASN A 871 36.24 18.25 0.09
CA ASN A 871 36.53 17.60 1.38
C ASN A 871 35.44 16.63 1.87
N PHE A 872 34.58 16.12 0.97
CA PHE A 872 33.55 15.14 1.34
C PHE A 872 34.16 13.87 1.95
N ALA A 873 35.10 13.25 1.23
CA ALA A 873 35.69 11.97 1.61
C ALA A 873 36.68 12.06 2.79
N THR A 874 37.07 13.27 3.20
CA THR A 874 37.96 13.52 4.33
C THR A 874 37.18 14.01 5.55
N ASP A 875 36.73 15.26 5.54
CA ASP A 875 36.24 15.95 6.74
C ASP A 875 34.82 15.54 7.06
N TRP A 876 33.92 15.62 6.07
CA TRP A 876 32.50 15.35 6.25
C TRP A 876 32.21 13.86 6.49
N LYS A 877 32.92 12.98 5.78
CA LYS A 877 32.92 11.54 6.05
C LYS A 877 33.44 11.22 7.46
N ASN A 878 34.52 11.88 7.90
CA ASN A 878 35.01 11.74 9.27
C ASN A 878 33.98 12.23 10.30
N TYR A 879 33.34 13.37 10.04
CA TYR A 879 32.25 13.88 10.87
C TYR A 879 31.14 12.83 11.07
N ALA A 880 30.60 12.27 9.99
CA ALA A 880 29.52 11.29 10.08
C ALA A 880 29.93 10.07 10.92
N ARG A 881 31.17 9.61 10.76
CA ARG A 881 31.68 8.40 11.43
C ARG A 881 32.10 8.62 12.87
N THR A 882 32.68 9.78 13.21
CA THR A 882 33.37 9.96 14.50
C THR A 882 32.75 11.05 15.36
N VAL A 883 32.19 12.12 14.78
CA VAL A 883 31.70 13.29 15.52
C VAL A 883 30.19 13.27 15.69
N SER A 884 29.42 13.01 14.63
CA SER A 884 27.94 13.06 14.65
C SER A 884 27.37 12.19 15.78
N PRO A 885 26.40 12.69 16.58
CA PRO A 885 25.63 11.85 17.50
C PRO A 885 24.89 10.73 16.76
N ASN A 886 24.46 10.99 15.53
CA ASN A 886 23.86 9.99 14.64
C ASN A 886 24.91 9.44 13.65
N LYS A 887 25.47 8.26 13.93
CA LYS A 887 26.43 7.58 13.01
C LYS A 887 25.84 7.15 11.67
N ASN A 888 24.51 7.15 11.62
CA ASN A 888 23.70 6.80 10.47
C ASN A 888 23.26 8.03 9.66
N VAL A 889 23.77 9.22 10.00
CA VAL A 889 23.47 10.48 9.29
C VAL A 889 23.82 10.35 7.80
N LEU A 890 22.95 10.88 6.95
CA LEU A 890 23.18 10.96 5.51
C LEU A 890 23.79 12.31 5.13
N LEU A 891 24.82 12.30 4.30
CA LEU A 891 25.54 13.45 3.80
C LEU A 891 25.16 13.65 2.33
N TYR A 892 24.67 14.85 2.00
CA TYR A 892 24.32 15.22 0.64
C TYR A 892 25.35 16.20 0.08
N ILE A 893 25.66 16.06 -1.20
CA ILE A 893 26.48 17.02 -1.93
C ILE A 893 25.55 18.12 -2.45
N GLY A 894 25.59 19.27 -1.79
CA GLY A 894 24.84 20.47 -2.15
C GLY A 894 25.49 21.24 -3.29
N LEU A 895 24.73 21.52 -4.35
CA LEU A 895 25.18 22.20 -5.56
C LEU A 895 24.18 23.29 -6.00
N PRO A 896 24.63 24.34 -6.72
CA PRO A 896 23.74 25.25 -7.41
C PRO A 896 22.98 24.50 -8.53
N GLY A 897 21.68 24.76 -8.68
CA GLY A 897 20.82 24.14 -9.71
C GLY A 897 21.13 24.60 -11.13
N ALA A 898 21.67 25.81 -11.28
CA ALA A 898 22.07 26.40 -12.55
C ALA A 898 23.28 27.35 -12.38
N PRO A 899 23.96 27.76 -13.47
CA PRO A 899 25.12 28.66 -13.42
C PRO A 899 24.92 29.98 -12.67
N ARG A 900 23.67 30.48 -12.60
CA ARG A 900 23.31 31.75 -11.94
C ARG A 900 22.66 31.58 -10.57
N SER A 901 22.46 30.35 -10.10
CA SER A 901 21.78 30.09 -8.83
C SER A 901 22.63 30.43 -7.60
N ALA A 902 23.95 30.52 -7.77
CA ALA A 902 24.90 30.92 -6.74
C ALA A 902 26.01 31.80 -7.36
N GLY A 903 26.77 32.48 -6.51
CA GLY A 903 27.88 33.34 -6.97
C GLY A 903 28.98 32.55 -7.68
N LEU A 904 29.38 31.39 -7.14
CA LEU A 904 30.42 30.51 -7.68
C LEU A 904 30.12 29.04 -7.35
N GLY A 905 30.67 28.11 -8.13
CA GLY A 905 30.69 26.69 -7.80
C GLY A 905 29.64 25.81 -8.48
N TYR A 906 28.86 26.35 -9.44
CA TYR A 906 28.10 25.51 -10.36
C TYR A 906 29.05 24.59 -11.15
N VAL A 907 28.61 23.36 -11.36
CA VAL A 907 29.31 22.31 -12.09
C VAL A 907 28.30 21.57 -12.96
N ASP A 908 28.73 21.10 -14.13
CA ASP A 908 27.91 20.23 -14.97
C ASP A 908 27.97 18.77 -14.50
N ILE A 909 27.11 17.93 -15.08
CA ILE A 909 27.04 16.51 -14.73
C ILE A 909 28.37 15.78 -15.00
N GLU A 910 29.13 16.20 -16.00
CA GLU A 910 30.41 15.58 -16.35
C GLU A 910 31.50 15.86 -15.31
N GLN A 911 31.51 17.06 -14.73
CA GLN A 911 32.37 17.38 -13.59
C GLN A 911 31.92 16.62 -12.34
N VAL A 912 30.62 16.46 -12.10
CA VAL A 912 30.10 15.64 -11.00
C VAL A 912 30.57 14.20 -11.14
N LYS A 913 30.45 13.59 -12.33
CA LYS A 913 30.95 12.23 -12.61
C LYS A 913 32.45 12.06 -12.34
N ARG A 914 33.25 13.07 -12.70
CA ARG A 914 34.71 13.06 -12.48
C ARG A 914 35.11 13.05 -11.01
N VAL A 915 34.36 13.74 -10.15
CA VAL A 915 34.74 13.96 -8.75
C VAL A 915 33.98 13.02 -7.80
N VAL A 916 32.71 12.76 -8.08
CA VAL A 916 31.83 11.89 -7.29
C VAL A 916 31.91 10.48 -7.87
N GLY A 917 33.03 9.82 -7.60
CA GLY A 917 33.26 8.45 -8.02
C GLY A 917 32.55 7.43 -7.14
N LYS A 918 32.77 6.16 -7.48
CA LYS A 918 32.22 4.99 -6.77
C LYS A 918 32.54 5.00 -5.27
N ASP A 919 33.70 5.53 -4.87
CA ASP A 919 34.13 5.65 -3.48
C ASP A 919 33.23 6.56 -2.62
N ILE A 920 32.55 7.52 -3.24
CA ILE A 920 31.56 8.37 -2.59
C ILE A 920 30.16 7.79 -2.76
N LEU A 921 29.80 7.34 -3.96
CA LEU A 921 28.47 6.78 -4.25
C LEU A 921 28.15 5.55 -3.38
N ASP A 922 29.15 4.69 -3.15
CA ASP A 922 29.02 3.49 -2.32
C ASP A 922 29.19 3.78 -0.82
N ASP A 923 29.50 5.03 -0.42
CA ASP A 923 29.66 5.33 1.00
C ASP A 923 28.31 5.17 1.74
N PRO A 924 28.25 4.42 2.86
CA PRO A 924 27.01 4.21 3.59
C PRO A 924 26.39 5.50 4.15
N ASN A 925 27.21 6.53 4.38
CA ASN A 925 26.77 7.86 4.79
C ASN A 925 26.44 8.77 3.60
N PHE A 926 26.66 8.39 2.34
CA PHE A 926 26.22 9.19 1.20
C PHE A 926 24.70 9.12 1.03
N GLY A 927 24.07 10.30 1.08
CA GLY A 927 22.62 10.51 0.97
C GLY A 927 22.16 10.88 -0.44
N GLY A 928 23.04 11.50 -1.24
CA GLY A 928 22.71 11.95 -2.59
C GLY A 928 23.08 13.40 -2.84
N PHE A 929 22.27 14.11 -3.63
CA PHE A 929 22.52 15.50 -4.02
C PHE A 929 21.46 16.44 -3.45
N MET A 930 21.87 17.65 -3.08
CA MET A 930 20.96 18.74 -2.74
C MET A 930 21.13 19.87 -3.75
N LEU A 931 20.02 20.50 -4.17
CA LEU A 931 20.06 21.59 -5.14
C LEU A 931 19.40 22.87 -4.62
N TRP A 932 20.13 23.97 -4.79
CA TRP A 932 19.61 25.33 -4.68
C TRP A 932 19.34 25.90 -6.08
N ASP A 933 18.11 26.01 -6.57
CA ASP A 933 16.83 25.52 -6.02
C ASP A 933 16.05 24.75 -7.10
N ALA A 934 14.85 24.26 -6.78
CA ALA A 934 13.99 23.49 -7.69
C ALA A 934 13.74 24.20 -9.02
N SER A 935 13.41 25.49 -8.98
CA SER A 935 13.13 26.29 -10.19
C SER A 935 14.36 26.40 -11.10
N SER A 936 15.55 26.56 -10.51
CA SER A 936 16.80 26.61 -11.25
C SER A 936 17.19 25.25 -11.85
N ALA A 937 17.10 24.19 -11.04
CA ALA A 937 17.49 22.85 -11.46
C ALA A 937 16.58 22.31 -12.58
N GLU A 938 15.28 22.62 -12.52
CA GLU A 938 14.32 22.26 -13.56
C GLU A 938 14.57 22.97 -14.88
N ALA A 939 14.82 24.29 -14.80
CA ALA A 939 15.05 25.12 -15.98
C ALA A 939 16.40 24.80 -16.66
N ASN A 940 17.38 24.32 -15.91
CA ASN A 940 18.69 23.95 -16.41
C ASN A 940 18.65 22.57 -17.08
N LYS A 941 18.60 22.56 -18.42
CA LYS A 941 18.50 21.34 -19.23
C LYS A 941 19.74 21.09 -20.06
N ASP A 942 20.10 19.82 -20.23
CA ASP A 942 21.12 19.42 -21.19
C ASP A 942 20.61 19.49 -22.65
N ALA A 943 21.47 19.08 -23.60
CA ALA A 943 21.13 19.06 -25.02
C ALA A 943 19.95 18.12 -25.37
N HIS A 944 19.57 17.20 -24.49
CA HIS A 944 18.46 16.27 -24.65
C HIS A 944 17.19 16.72 -23.92
N GLY A 945 17.22 17.90 -23.29
CA GLY A 945 16.08 18.44 -22.54
C GLY A 945 15.92 17.85 -21.14
N VAL A 946 16.91 17.11 -20.64
CA VAL A 946 16.90 16.52 -19.29
C VAL A 946 17.34 17.57 -18.28
N SER A 947 16.51 17.82 -17.27
CA SER A 947 16.79 18.79 -16.21
C SER A 947 17.93 18.34 -15.29
N TYR A 948 18.60 19.29 -14.64
CA TYR A 948 19.82 19.02 -13.89
C TYR A 948 19.61 18.13 -12.65
N ASP A 949 18.49 18.29 -11.96
CA ASP A 949 18.04 17.36 -10.91
C ASP A 949 17.86 15.92 -11.42
N GLN A 950 17.25 15.75 -12.60
CA GLN A 950 17.07 14.45 -13.23
C GLN A 950 18.40 13.86 -13.70
N GLN A 951 19.33 14.67 -14.20
CA GLN A 951 20.68 14.22 -14.56
C GLN A 951 21.41 13.64 -13.34
N LEU A 952 21.34 14.32 -12.19
CA LEU A 952 21.93 13.84 -10.93
C LEU A 952 21.25 12.58 -10.41
N LYS A 953 19.90 12.52 -10.46
CA LYS A 953 19.12 11.34 -10.10
C LYS A 953 19.51 10.13 -10.98
N ASN A 954 19.64 10.34 -12.28
CA ASN A 954 20.07 9.31 -13.23
C ASN A 954 21.49 8.82 -12.92
N TYR A 955 22.42 9.74 -12.64
CA TYR A 955 23.80 9.38 -12.31
C TYR A 955 23.89 8.58 -11.01
N MET A 956 23.15 8.95 -9.97
CA MET A 956 23.08 8.19 -8.73
C MET A 956 22.59 6.76 -8.95
N ASN A 957 21.57 6.60 -9.80
CA ASN A 957 20.97 5.29 -10.05
C ASN A 957 21.83 4.43 -11.00
N ASN A 958 22.52 5.05 -11.96
CA ASN A 958 23.28 4.38 -13.01
C ASN A 958 24.63 5.07 -13.28
N PRO A 959 25.63 4.94 -12.38
CA PRO A 959 26.90 5.64 -12.51
C PRO A 959 27.80 5.15 -13.66
N GLY A 960 27.41 4.07 -14.36
CA GLY A 960 28.14 3.49 -15.50
C GLY A 960 27.61 3.84 -16.89
N MET A 961 26.52 4.62 -17.01
CA MET A 961 26.01 5.07 -18.31
C MET A 961 26.76 6.31 -18.78
N ASP A 962 27.81 6.09 -19.58
CA ASP A 962 28.33 7.12 -20.49
C ASP A 962 27.33 7.27 -21.64
N VAL A 963 26.61 8.40 -21.68
CA VAL A 963 25.91 8.81 -22.90
C VAL A 963 27.01 9.27 -23.86
N GLY A 964 27.41 8.37 -24.74
CA GLY A 964 28.54 8.57 -25.64
C GLY A 964 28.45 9.89 -26.41
N ALA A 965 29.38 10.79 -26.12
CA ALA A 965 29.79 11.83 -27.04
C ALA A 965 30.42 11.15 -28.28
N GLY A 966 29.62 10.97 -29.32
CA GLY A 966 30.04 10.41 -30.60
C GLY A 966 29.61 11.30 -31.75
N SER A 967 30.43 12.29 -32.08
CA SER A 967 30.39 12.99 -33.36
C SER A 967 30.50 11.98 -34.52
N GLY A 968 29.47 11.83 -35.35
CA GLY A 968 29.49 10.96 -36.51
C GLY A 968 28.31 11.20 -37.46
N ASN A 969 28.63 11.59 -38.69
CA ASN A 969 27.72 12.03 -39.75
C ASN A 969 26.52 11.10 -40.00
N VAL A 970 25.37 11.74 -40.23
CA VAL A 970 24.15 11.17 -40.80
C VAL A 970 24.42 10.70 -42.23
N THR A 971 24.21 9.41 -42.49
CA THR A 971 23.78 8.91 -43.80
C THR A 971 22.66 7.91 -43.60
N ALA A 972 21.47 8.28 -44.10
CA ALA A 972 20.30 7.44 -44.16
C ALA A 972 20.49 6.28 -45.12
N GLN A 973 20.16 5.07 -44.68
CA GLN A 973 19.73 4.00 -45.58
C GLN A 973 18.54 3.26 -44.98
N ASN A 974 17.46 3.25 -45.77
CA ASN A 974 16.26 2.47 -45.58
C ASN A 974 16.62 0.97 -45.53
N ASP A 975 16.06 0.25 -44.57
CA ASP A 975 15.69 -1.15 -44.82
C ASP A 975 14.40 -1.49 -44.07
N ALA A 976 13.42 -1.91 -44.86
CA ALA A 976 12.14 -2.43 -44.39
C ALA A 976 12.32 -3.91 -44.08
N GLY A 977 12.12 -4.30 -42.82
CA GLY A 977 12.15 -5.69 -42.38
C GLY A 977 11.03 -5.94 -41.38
N SER A 978 10.03 -6.69 -41.82
CA SER A 978 8.92 -7.21 -41.01
C SER A 978 9.42 -8.04 -39.82
N GLY A 979 9.04 -7.67 -38.61
CA GLY A 979 9.26 -8.45 -37.39
C GLY A 979 8.01 -8.42 -36.52
N ASN A 980 7.41 -9.59 -36.31
CA ASN A 980 6.28 -9.82 -35.41
C ASN A 980 6.57 -9.27 -34.01
N VAL A 981 5.67 -8.43 -33.50
CA VAL A 981 5.67 -7.99 -32.10
C VAL A 981 4.96 -9.06 -31.28
N THR A 982 5.73 -9.92 -30.62
CA THR A 982 5.24 -10.70 -29.46
C THR A 982 5.23 -9.76 -28.25
N ALA A 983 4.03 -9.47 -27.73
CA ALA A 983 3.86 -8.72 -26.50
C ALA A 983 4.47 -9.49 -25.31
N GLN A 984 5.54 -8.95 -24.71
CA GLN A 984 6.01 -9.36 -23.40
C GLN A 984 5.07 -8.77 -22.35
N ASN A 985 4.29 -9.63 -21.68
CA ASN A 985 3.53 -9.28 -20.49
C ASN A 985 4.46 -9.34 -19.28
N ASP A 986 4.90 -8.17 -18.80
CA ASP A 986 5.66 -8.00 -17.55
C ASP A 986 4.77 -8.28 -16.33
N THR A 987 4.85 -9.49 -15.80
CA THR A 987 4.37 -9.82 -14.44
C THR A 987 5.55 -9.68 -13.46
N LYS A 988 5.49 -8.71 -12.53
CA LYS A 988 6.48 -8.53 -11.45
C LYS A 988 6.50 -9.75 -10.49
N PRO A 989 7.68 -10.18 -10.00
CA PRO A 989 7.80 -11.27 -9.05
C PRO A 989 7.35 -10.87 -7.64
N PHE A 990 6.85 -11.86 -6.89
CA PHE A 990 6.53 -11.79 -5.46
C PHE A 990 7.76 -11.39 -4.65
N ALA A 991 7.60 -10.37 -3.81
CA ALA A 991 8.65 -9.94 -2.90
C ALA A 991 8.26 -10.36 -1.48
N LEU A 992 9.05 -11.25 -0.86
CA LEU A 992 9.17 -11.30 0.60
C LEU A 992 9.84 -9.99 1.07
N ASN A 993 9.14 -8.88 0.93
CA ASN A 993 9.52 -7.61 1.54
C ASN A 993 9.07 -7.63 3.01
N GLY A 994 9.69 -8.52 3.79
CA GLY A 994 9.81 -8.28 5.21
C GLY A 994 10.57 -6.96 5.43
N PRO A 995 10.33 -6.24 6.54
CA PRO A 995 11.02 -5.00 6.85
C PRO A 995 12.53 -5.19 6.81
N LYS A 996 13.21 -4.13 6.37
CA LYS A 996 14.66 -3.98 6.41
C LYS A 996 15.22 -4.53 7.72
N PHE A 997 15.97 -5.62 7.59
CA PHE A 997 17.07 -6.10 8.43
C PHE A 997 17.25 -5.30 9.73
N VAL A 998 16.70 -5.80 10.83
CA VAL A 998 17.19 -5.45 12.15
C VAL A 998 18.50 -6.19 12.33
N LYS A 999 19.63 -5.47 12.30
CA LYS A 999 20.88 -5.95 12.90
C LYS A 999 20.57 -6.37 14.34
N VAL A 1000 20.80 -7.65 14.65
CA VAL A 1000 20.72 -8.17 16.02
C VAL A 1000 21.85 -7.56 16.87
#